data_AF-D6SM90-F1
#
_entry.id   AF-D6SM90-F1
#
_cell.length_a   1.000
_cell.length_b   1.000
_cell.length_c   1.000
_cell.angle_alpha   90.00
_cell.angle_beta   90.00
_cell.angle_gamma   90.00
#
_symmetry.space_group_name_H-M   'P 1'
#
loop_
_entity.id
_entity.type
_entity.pdbx_description
1 polymer ?
#
loop_
_entity_poly.entity_id
_entity_poly.type
_entity_poly.pdbx_seq_one_letter_code
_entity_poly.pdbx_strand_id
1 'polypeptide(L)'
;MERLKSLKDFKSLEGSLRRQEGNGAKVRASVCCGLPCTALGSQEIARELADESARQGIEVDIVKTGCQGLCQKGPLMQVEPHGYFYQKVKPERAGEMISKTMGSGQPVREFLYRDSFLDEVKEQIQEVPFYSKQVKIALRNTGKVDPHDIHQYIAAGGFKAVKKMFSRMSPDDVLEEVKKANLRGRGGAGFPAGFKWAHTKRSGKGVPKLVIANGDEGDPGAFMDRSIMEGDPFSLLEGMLICAYSIDANFGFIYVRHEYPLAIKTLEKAIKQAEEMGLLGRNILGTGFDFSVFIKEGAGAFVCGEATSLVASLEGQRGFPRARPPRLSEVGGGAWGYPSNLNNIETYACVPPIIEKGADWFLGIGTPGSPGTKVFSLAGKVNNTGLVEVPMGITLREIVDEIGGGILNNRKFKAIQTGGPSGGCIPEQYLDLPVDFDSLWQVGSMMGSGGMVVMDESDCMVDIAKFFLAFCQSESCGKCPPCRVGTYQMLQIMERITSGEGQPGDIERLEKLIETVGEGSLCGLGRSAPNPVATTLRYFREEYEEHIHDKYCRANVCSGMGVFTIDQKACILCGLCRDACAFDAVRERRSSYFIDQEYCTKCKACFEICPVGAVKVKKKAQIAVEKIKIPYEAMVSVKRKAKLTLWDVLKSKPHVVITIYHDSTVADAIRTLHDRNVSSVFVVDDNAKLIGIFTERDVVHCYNKGFSCQDTPVGHVARKDLIKFEPSMGISSAILIASRNKKRHMPIVDGDRILGMVTFRDLVSYLLPEISYI
;
A
#
# COMPACT_ATOMS: atom_id res chain seq x y z
N MET A 1 37.78 1.19 -24.69
CA MET A 1 37.45 2.61 -24.96
C MET A 1 38.69 3.45 -24.75
N GLU A 2 38.89 4.52 -25.52
CA GLU A 2 40.05 5.41 -25.32
C GLU A 2 39.77 6.34 -24.12
N ARG A 3 40.71 6.40 -23.15
CA ARG A 3 40.59 7.28 -21.99
C ARG A 3 40.84 8.72 -22.42
N LEU A 4 39.87 9.59 -22.19
CA LEU A 4 39.98 11.03 -22.46
C LEU A 4 40.95 11.67 -21.46
N LYS A 5 41.94 12.40 -21.97
CA LYS A 5 42.99 13.04 -21.15
C LYS A 5 42.81 14.54 -21.03
N SER A 6 41.92 15.13 -21.81
CA SER A 6 41.67 16.55 -21.83
C SER A 6 40.25 16.90 -22.26
N LEU A 7 39.81 18.12 -21.96
CA LEU A 7 38.58 18.71 -22.51
C LEU A 7 38.61 18.80 -24.05
N LYS A 8 39.79 18.87 -24.67
CA LYS A 8 39.94 18.90 -26.13
C LYS A 8 39.61 17.54 -26.73
N ASP A 9 40.06 16.46 -26.11
CA ASP A 9 39.75 15.08 -26.54
C ASP A 9 38.25 14.83 -26.45
N PHE A 10 37.62 15.27 -25.35
CA PHE A 10 36.16 15.15 -25.18
C PHE A 10 35.39 15.89 -26.29
N LYS A 11 35.79 17.13 -26.64
CA LYS A 11 35.18 17.87 -27.76
C LYS A 11 35.35 17.16 -29.10
N SER A 12 36.50 16.53 -29.33
CA SER A 12 36.76 15.77 -30.55
C SER A 12 35.82 14.56 -30.67
N LEU A 13 35.67 13.80 -29.58
CA LEU A 13 34.76 12.66 -29.49
C LEU A 13 33.29 13.08 -29.66
N GLU A 14 32.85 14.14 -28.98
CA GLU A 14 31.49 14.67 -29.15
C GLU A 14 31.22 15.04 -30.62
N GLY A 15 32.20 15.67 -31.28
CA GLY A 15 32.11 16.02 -32.69
C GLY A 15 32.11 14.82 -33.63
N SER A 16 32.82 13.72 -33.32
CA SER A 16 32.77 12.49 -34.12
C SER A 16 31.43 11.77 -33.97
N LEU A 17 30.94 11.61 -32.74
CA LEU A 17 29.66 10.95 -32.46
C LEU A 17 28.48 11.68 -33.11
N ARG A 18 28.44 13.01 -33.05
CA ARG A 18 27.39 13.79 -33.73
C ARG A 18 27.43 13.68 -35.25
N ARG A 19 28.63 13.58 -35.84
CA ARG A 19 28.77 13.37 -37.29
C ARG A 19 28.33 11.96 -37.68
N GLN A 20 28.54 10.97 -36.82
CA GLN A 20 28.03 9.61 -37.04
C GLN A 20 26.50 9.55 -36.97
N GLU A 21 25.86 10.30 -36.06
CA GLU A 21 24.39 10.42 -36.06
C GLU A 21 23.86 11.23 -37.26
N GLY A 22 24.60 12.22 -37.76
CA GLY A 22 24.18 13.09 -38.87
C GLY A 22 24.43 12.53 -40.28
N ASN A 23 25.37 11.60 -40.46
CA ASN A 23 25.70 11.02 -41.77
C ASN A 23 24.80 9.82 -42.10
N GLY A 24 23.61 10.13 -42.63
CA GLY A 24 22.63 9.18 -43.14
C GLY A 24 21.60 8.81 -42.09
N ALA A 25 20.37 9.34 -42.23
CA ALA A 25 19.26 9.08 -41.31
C ALA A 25 18.83 7.61 -41.38
N LYS A 26 19.60 6.71 -40.75
CA LYS A 26 19.17 5.35 -40.47
C LYS A 26 17.90 5.43 -39.64
N VAL A 27 16.88 4.68 -40.05
CA VAL A 27 15.65 4.60 -39.29
C VAL A 27 15.98 4.02 -37.92
N ARG A 28 15.60 4.73 -36.86
CA ARG A 28 15.87 4.32 -35.47
C ARG A 28 14.58 3.85 -34.83
N ALA A 29 14.60 2.64 -34.27
CA ALA A 29 13.51 2.05 -33.51
C ALA A 29 13.88 1.99 -32.03
N SER A 30 13.31 2.89 -31.23
CA SER A 30 13.53 2.97 -29.79
C SER A 30 12.49 2.13 -29.04
N VAL A 31 12.88 0.92 -28.65
CA VAL A 31 12.01 -0.05 -27.96
C VAL A 31 12.12 0.13 -26.44
N CYS A 32 11.00 0.34 -25.77
CA CYS A 32 10.96 0.47 -24.32
C CYS A 32 11.31 -0.86 -23.63
N CYS A 33 12.44 -0.90 -22.94
CA CYS A 33 12.92 -2.06 -22.19
C CYS A 33 12.90 -1.82 -20.67
N GLY A 34 12.18 -0.80 -20.20
CA GLY A 34 11.87 -0.65 -18.77
C GLY A 34 11.09 -1.85 -18.22
N LEU A 35 11.17 -2.09 -16.91
CA LEU A 35 10.66 -3.29 -16.26
C LEU A 35 9.21 -3.69 -16.68
N PRO A 36 8.21 -2.78 -16.72
CA PRO A 36 6.85 -3.15 -17.14
C PRO A 36 6.77 -3.64 -18.59
N CYS A 37 7.50 -3.01 -19.52
CA CYS A 37 7.51 -3.44 -20.92
C CYS A 37 8.30 -4.74 -21.10
N THR A 38 9.38 -4.93 -20.33
CA THR A 38 10.13 -6.19 -20.32
C THR A 38 9.25 -7.34 -19.83
N ALA A 39 8.44 -7.12 -18.79
CA ALA A 39 7.47 -8.10 -18.31
C ALA A 39 6.38 -8.45 -19.36
N LEU A 40 6.13 -7.55 -20.31
CA LEU A 40 5.21 -7.74 -21.44
C LEU A 40 5.92 -8.22 -22.72
N GLY A 41 7.18 -8.66 -22.64
CA GLY A 41 7.90 -9.27 -23.77
C GLY A 41 8.69 -8.30 -24.67
N SER A 42 8.97 -7.06 -24.24
CA SER A 42 9.66 -6.09 -25.11
C SER A 42 11.08 -6.47 -25.53
N GLN A 43 11.77 -7.32 -24.75
CA GLN A 43 13.07 -7.86 -25.13
C GLN A 43 13.00 -8.79 -26.35
N GLU A 44 11.90 -9.52 -26.49
CA GLU A 44 11.64 -10.39 -27.63
C GLU A 44 11.36 -9.54 -28.88
N ILE A 45 10.55 -8.49 -28.73
CA ILE A 45 10.29 -7.51 -29.82
C ILE A 45 11.59 -6.94 -30.37
N ALA A 46 12.51 -6.50 -29.49
CA ALA A 46 13.79 -5.95 -29.93
C ALA A 46 14.69 -6.98 -30.64
N ARG A 47 14.60 -8.27 -30.29
CA ARG A 47 15.32 -9.35 -30.98
C ARG A 47 14.71 -9.65 -32.34
N GLU A 48 13.40 -9.83 -32.40
CA GLU A 48 12.68 -10.13 -33.65
C GLU A 48 12.83 -9.00 -34.66
N LEU A 49 12.79 -7.73 -34.22
CA LEU A 49 13.07 -6.60 -35.10
C LEU A 49 14.50 -6.67 -35.69
N ALA A 50 15.49 -7.10 -34.91
CA ALA A 50 16.87 -7.20 -35.37
C ALA A 50 17.04 -8.36 -36.37
N ASP A 51 16.43 -9.50 -36.08
CA ASP A 51 16.47 -10.68 -36.94
C ASP A 51 15.73 -10.44 -38.27
N GLU A 52 14.59 -9.73 -38.23
CA GLU A 52 13.83 -9.35 -39.43
C GLU A 52 14.53 -8.25 -40.24
N SER A 53 15.14 -7.27 -39.58
CA SER A 53 16.01 -6.25 -40.19
C SER A 53 17.12 -6.91 -41.01
N ALA A 54 17.82 -7.88 -40.43
CA ALA A 54 18.87 -8.65 -41.11
C ALA A 54 18.32 -9.52 -42.25
N ARG A 55 17.19 -10.22 -42.04
CA ARG A 55 16.57 -11.08 -43.05
C ARG A 55 16.06 -10.31 -44.27
N GLN A 56 15.52 -9.12 -44.07
CA GLN A 56 14.95 -8.29 -45.13
C GLN A 56 15.97 -7.34 -45.76
N GLY A 57 17.17 -7.22 -45.19
CA GLY A 57 18.22 -6.32 -45.68
C GLY A 57 17.90 -4.84 -45.50
N ILE A 58 17.04 -4.49 -44.53
CA ILE A 58 16.64 -3.12 -44.23
C ILE A 58 17.45 -2.67 -43.01
N GLU A 59 18.32 -1.67 -43.18
CA GLU A 59 19.19 -1.23 -42.10
C GLU A 59 18.42 -0.35 -41.09
N VAL A 60 18.24 -0.87 -39.86
CA VAL A 60 17.53 -0.20 -38.76
C VAL A 60 18.41 -0.16 -37.51
N ASP A 61 18.51 1.01 -36.88
CA ASP A 61 19.14 1.18 -35.57
C ASP A 61 18.13 0.85 -34.46
N ILE A 62 18.25 -0.34 -33.86
CA ILE A 62 17.33 -0.81 -32.81
C ILE A 62 17.94 -0.50 -31.45
N VAL A 63 17.34 0.47 -30.76
CA VAL A 63 17.81 0.97 -29.48
C VAL A 63 16.93 0.45 -28.36
N LYS A 64 17.52 -0.24 -27.39
CA LYS A 64 16.82 -0.71 -26.18
C LYS A 64 16.85 0.39 -25.14
N THR A 65 15.76 1.12 -25.01
CA THR A 65 15.70 2.31 -24.14
C THR A 65 15.20 1.97 -22.73
N GLY A 66 15.40 2.91 -21.79
CA GLY A 66 14.69 2.89 -20.51
C GLY A 66 13.16 3.06 -20.63
N CYS A 67 12.49 3.22 -19.48
CA CYS A 67 11.03 3.37 -19.38
C CYS A 67 10.50 4.60 -20.15
N GLN A 68 9.56 4.40 -21.07
CA GLN A 68 8.93 5.50 -21.82
C GLN A 68 7.70 6.13 -21.13
N GLY A 69 7.32 5.66 -19.94
CA GLY A 69 6.30 6.30 -19.10
C GLY A 69 4.93 5.62 -19.14
N LEU A 70 4.29 5.47 -20.31
CA LEU A 70 2.90 5.00 -20.43
C LEU A 70 2.75 3.47 -20.24
N CYS A 71 2.82 3.01 -18.99
CA CYS A 71 2.83 1.60 -18.64
C CYS A 71 1.57 0.85 -19.07
N GLN A 72 0.39 1.47 -18.99
CA GLN A 72 -0.89 0.83 -19.33
C GLN A 72 -1.00 0.38 -20.80
N LYS A 73 -0.21 0.99 -21.69
CA LYS A 73 -0.24 0.72 -23.14
C LYS A 73 1.05 0.03 -23.65
N GLY A 74 1.91 -0.45 -22.75
CA GLY A 74 3.12 -1.19 -23.13
C GLY A 74 2.83 -2.52 -23.84
N PRO A 75 3.82 -3.13 -24.51
CA PRO A 75 5.14 -2.58 -24.86
C PRO A 75 5.08 -1.37 -25.80
N LEU A 76 5.98 -0.39 -25.58
CA LEU A 76 6.03 0.87 -26.33
C LEU A 76 7.24 0.91 -27.28
N MET A 77 7.08 1.56 -28.42
CA MET A 77 8.17 1.79 -29.38
C MET A 77 7.99 3.12 -30.11
N GLN A 78 9.10 3.86 -30.30
CA GLN A 78 9.14 5.06 -31.13
C GLN A 78 10.00 4.80 -32.38
N VAL A 79 9.59 5.34 -33.53
CA VAL A 79 10.34 5.21 -34.79
C VAL A 79 10.67 6.57 -35.39
N GLU A 80 11.95 6.89 -35.51
CA GLU A 80 12.47 8.13 -36.10
C GLU A 80 13.11 7.83 -37.48
N PRO A 81 13.04 8.76 -38.46
CA PRO A 81 12.53 10.14 -38.38
C PRO A 81 11.03 10.29 -38.64
N HIS A 82 10.30 9.19 -38.88
CA HIS A 82 8.87 9.24 -39.19
C HIS A 82 8.01 9.77 -38.02
N GLY A 83 8.52 9.67 -36.78
CA GLY A 83 7.88 10.17 -35.57
C GLY A 83 6.77 9.25 -35.02
N TYR A 84 6.62 8.04 -35.56
CA TYR A 84 5.54 7.13 -35.14
C TYR A 84 5.73 6.63 -33.70
N PHE A 85 4.67 6.73 -32.91
CA PHE A 85 4.56 6.16 -31.58
C PHE A 85 3.64 4.94 -31.58
N TYR A 86 4.20 3.79 -31.23
CA TYR A 86 3.49 2.52 -31.18
C TYR A 86 3.27 2.05 -29.74
N GLN A 87 2.06 1.53 -29.51
CA GLN A 87 1.62 0.91 -28.27
C GLN A 87 1.26 -0.56 -28.50
N LYS A 88 1.33 -1.36 -27.43
CA LYS A 88 0.99 -2.80 -27.41
C LYS A 88 1.63 -3.58 -28.56
N VAL A 89 2.88 -3.23 -28.89
CA VAL A 89 3.63 -3.88 -29.98
C VAL A 89 3.78 -5.37 -29.66
N LYS A 90 3.71 -6.20 -30.70
CA LYS A 90 3.80 -7.66 -30.57
C LYS A 90 4.99 -8.22 -31.37
N PRO A 91 5.73 -9.21 -30.84
CA PRO A 91 6.87 -9.80 -31.54
C PRO A 91 6.52 -10.34 -32.93
N GLU A 92 5.34 -10.97 -33.09
CA GLU A 92 4.96 -11.65 -34.33
C GLU A 92 4.72 -10.68 -35.50
N ARG A 93 4.62 -9.38 -35.23
CA ARG A 93 4.46 -8.34 -36.24
C ARG A 93 5.75 -7.59 -36.57
N ALA A 94 6.89 -7.98 -35.97
CA ALA A 94 8.18 -7.34 -36.22
C ALA A 94 8.53 -7.28 -37.72
N GLY A 95 8.33 -8.38 -38.46
CA GLY A 95 8.64 -8.42 -39.91
C GLY A 95 7.81 -7.45 -40.75
N GLU A 96 6.53 -7.25 -40.39
CA GLU A 96 5.70 -6.23 -41.04
C GLU A 96 6.15 -4.82 -40.65
N MET A 97 6.53 -4.59 -39.40
CA MET A 97 7.01 -3.28 -38.96
C MET A 97 8.30 -2.90 -39.69
N ILE A 98 9.25 -3.84 -39.82
CA ILE A 98 10.49 -3.63 -40.57
C ILE A 98 10.19 -3.28 -42.03
N SER A 99 9.38 -4.07 -42.73
CA SER A 99 9.06 -3.81 -44.15
C SER A 99 8.25 -2.53 -44.35
N LYS A 100 7.13 -2.36 -43.63
CA LYS A 100 6.21 -1.23 -43.83
C LYS A 100 6.72 0.04 -43.18
N THR A 101 6.95 0.03 -41.87
CA THR A 101 7.31 1.24 -41.14
C THR A 101 8.74 1.66 -41.46
N MET A 102 9.71 0.76 -41.25
CA MET A 102 11.13 1.13 -41.39
C MET A 102 11.60 1.12 -42.85
N GLY A 103 11.05 0.25 -43.70
CA GLY A 103 11.41 0.16 -45.12
C GLY A 103 10.66 1.14 -46.01
N SER A 104 9.34 1.28 -45.84
CA SER A 104 8.49 2.10 -46.72
C SER A 104 7.94 3.38 -46.09
N GLY A 105 8.17 3.62 -44.80
CA GLY A 105 7.66 4.78 -44.07
C GLY A 105 6.15 4.76 -43.77
N GLN A 106 5.47 3.64 -44.01
CA GLN A 106 4.03 3.49 -43.78
C GLN A 106 3.76 2.90 -42.40
N PRO A 107 2.79 3.45 -41.63
CA PRO A 107 2.57 2.98 -40.28
C PRO A 107 1.76 1.69 -40.22
N VAL A 108 2.06 0.86 -39.22
CA VAL A 108 1.19 -0.26 -38.85
C VAL A 108 0.05 0.25 -37.96
N ARG A 109 -1.05 0.67 -38.60
CA ARG A 109 -2.17 1.40 -37.94
C ARG A 109 -2.77 0.71 -36.72
N GLU A 110 -2.68 -0.61 -36.62
CA GLU A 110 -3.16 -1.37 -35.45
C GLU A 110 -2.52 -0.88 -34.14
N PHE A 111 -1.22 -0.61 -34.17
CA PHE A 111 -0.39 -0.30 -33.01
C PHE A 111 -0.27 1.20 -32.72
N LEU A 112 -0.78 2.07 -33.60
CA LEU A 112 -0.78 3.50 -33.32
C LEU A 112 -1.70 3.83 -32.14
N TYR A 113 -1.45 4.95 -31.48
CA TYR A 113 -2.20 5.31 -30.29
C TYR A 113 -3.65 5.67 -30.61
N ARG A 114 -4.55 5.19 -29.74
CA ARG A 114 -5.96 5.58 -29.65
C ARG A 114 -6.51 5.19 -28.29
N ASP A 115 -7.42 6.01 -27.77
CA ASP A 115 -8.10 5.77 -26.48
C ASP A 115 -9.13 4.64 -26.63
N SER A 116 -10.00 4.76 -27.62
CA SER A 116 -10.97 3.76 -28.08
C SER A 116 -10.71 3.35 -29.53
N PHE A 117 -11.31 2.22 -29.95
CA PHE A 117 -11.25 1.77 -31.35
C PHE A 117 -11.89 2.77 -32.33
N LEU A 118 -12.85 3.57 -31.86
CA LEU A 118 -13.59 4.57 -32.62
C LEU A 118 -12.89 5.93 -32.71
N ASP A 119 -11.87 6.16 -31.88
CA ASP A 119 -11.22 7.46 -31.81
C ASP A 119 -10.21 7.65 -32.93
N GLU A 120 -9.90 8.91 -33.21
CA GLU A 120 -8.83 9.27 -34.14
C GLU A 120 -7.49 8.72 -33.67
N VAL A 121 -6.75 8.19 -34.63
CA VAL A 121 -5.40 7.70 -34.40
C VAL A 121 -4.46 8.87 -34.16
N LYS A 122 -3.65 8.79 -33.11
CA LYS A 122 -2.53 9.70 -32.86
C LYS A 122 -1.25 9.01 -33.31
N GLU A 123 -0.56 9.63 -34.25
CA GLU A 123 0.62 9.03 -34.88
C GLU A 123 1.87 9.37 -34.10
N GLN A 124 1.94 10.59 -33.56
CA GLN A 124 3.13 11.09 -32.89
C GLN A 124 2.98 11.12 -31.37
N ILE A 125 4.09 10.93 -30.65
CA ILE A 125 4.10 10.91 -29.19
C ILE A 125 3.60 12.23 -28.58
N GLN A 126 3.81 13.36 -29.24
CA GLN A 126 3.38 14.69 -28.77
C GLN A 126 1.86 14.89 -28.86
N GLU A 127 1.18 14.14 -29.73
CA GLU A 127 -0.28 14.20 -29.90
C GLU A 127 -1.03 13.37 -28.86
N VAL A 128 -0.31 12.47 -28.17
CA VAL A 128 -0.87 11.59 -27.15
C VAL A 128 -1.11 12.40 -25.87
N PRO A 129 -2.35 12.44 -25.34
CA PRO A 129 -2.70 13.24 -24.15
C PRO A 129 -1.80 12.97 -22.93
N PHE A 130 -1.37 11.72 -22.75
CA PHE A 130 -0.45 11.35 -21.66
C PHE A 130 0.87 12.13 -21.67
N TYR A 131 1.38 12.51 -22.85
CA TYR A 131 2.67 13.19 -22.99
C TYR A 131 2.55 14.70 -23.21
N SER A 132 1.39 15.19 -23.65
CA SER A 132 1.22 16.57 -24.16
C SER A 132 1.55 17.66 -23.13
N LYS A 133 1.25 17.42 -21.84
CA LYS A 133 1.53 18.36 -20.73
C LYS A 133 2.82 18.07 -19.98
N GLN A 134 3.59 17.06 -20.40
CA GLN A 134 4.84 16.71 -19.72
C GLN A 134 6.00 17.62 -20.15
N VAL A 135 6.82 18.01 -19.19
CA VAL A 135 8.08 18.71 -19.41
C VAL A 135 9.19 17.87 -18.81
N LYS A 136 9.99 17.19 -19.64
CA LYS A 136 11.02 16.26 -19.17
C LYS A 136 12.36 16.94 -18.92
N ILE A 137 12.80 16.97 -17.67
CA ILE A 137 14.12 17.44 -17.21
C ILE A 137 14.90 16.25 -16.63
N ALA A 138 14.35 15.58 -15.61
CA ALA A 138 14.94 14.43 -14.97
C ALA A 138 14.90 13.18 -15.88
N LEU A 139 13.82 13.01 -16.64
CA LEU A 139 13.62 11.90 -17.59
C LEU A 139 13.95 12.26 -19.04
N ARG A 140 14.72 13.32 -19.28
CA ARG A 140 14.92 13.92 -20.62
C ARG A 140 15.49 12.97 -21.68
N ASN A 141 16.31 12.00 -21.26
CA ASN A 141 16.93 11.00 -22.14
C ASN A 141 16.25 9.63 -22.05
N THR A 142 15.41 9.40 -21.03
CA THR A 142 14.71 8.13 -20.88
C THR A 142 13.77 7.94 -22.07
N GLY A 143 13.88 6.78 -22.73
CA GLY A 143 13.13 6.49 -23.95
C GLY A 143 13.84 6.88 -25.25
N LYS A 144 15.02 7.51 -25.19
CA LYS A 144 15.78 7.96 -26.37
C LYS A 144 17.13 7.28 -26.53
N VAL A 145 17.82 7.03 -25.42
CA VAL A 145 19.18 6.44 -25.41
C VAL A 145 19.16 5.03 -24.83
N ASP A 146 20.14 4.21 -25.23
CA ASP A 146 20.46 2.97 -24.52
C ASP A 146 21.16 3.30 -23.20
N PRO A 147 20.60 2.93 -22.03
CA PRO A 147 21.21 3.20 -20.73
C PRO A 147 22.56 2.49 -20.53
N HIS A 148 22.91 1.54 -21.39
CA HIS A 148 24.15 0.77 -21.32
C HIS A 148 25.24 1.26 -22.26
N ASP A 149 25.02 2.34 -23.01
CA ASP A 149 25.99 2.94 -23.95
C ASP A 149 26.23 4.42 -23.64
N ILE A 150 27.41 4.72 -23.10
CA ILE A 150 27.82 6.09 -22.79
C ILE A 150 28.00 6.96 -24.04
N HIS A 151 28.30 6.38 -25.20
CA HIS A 151 28.46 7.14 -26.44
C HIS A 151 27.13 7.74 -26.90
N GLN A 152 26.02 7.00 -26.77
CA GLN A 152 24.69 7.54 -27.04
C GLN A 152 24.32 8.66 -26.06
N TYR A 153 24.67 8.52 -24.77
CA TYR A 153 24.47 9.60 -23.80
C TYR A 153 25.23 10.87 -24.19
N ILE A 154 26.50 10.76 -24.60
CA ILE A 154 27.32 11.89 -25.07
C ILE A 154 26.75 12.49 -26.37
N ALA A 155 26.33 11.65 -27.33
CA ALA A 155 25.74 12.09 -28.59
C ALA A 155 24.46 12.91 -28.36
N ALA A 156 23.59 12.44 -27.44
CA ALA A 156 22.40 13.13 -26.98
C ALA A 156 22.68 14.43 -26.18
N GLY A 157 23.95 14.76 -25.92
CA GLY A 157 24.37 15.99 -25.24
C GLY A 157 24.70 15.83 -23.77
N GLY A 158 24.87 14.60 -23.28
CA GLY A 158 25.41 14.31 -21.97
C GLY A 158 26.82 14.87 -21.74
N PHE A 159 27.18 15.13 -20.48
CA PHE A 159 28.46 15.74 -20.07
C PHE A 159 28.72 17.17 -20.59
N LYS A 160 27.75 17.81 -21.26
CA LYS A 160 27.85 19.24 -21.61
C LYS A 160 27.96 20.13 -20.39
N ALA A 161 27.25 19.81 -19.31
CA ALA A 161 27.32 20.56 -18.07
C ALA A 161 28.70 20.43 -17.42
N VAL A 162 29.25 19.21 -17.39
CA VAL A 162 30.62 18.95 -16.91
C VAL A 162 31.68 19.67 -17.75
N LYS A 163 31.52 19.69 -19.08
CA LYS A 163 32.39 20.48 -19.97
C LYS A 163 32.32 21.97 -19.65
N LYS A 164 31.12 22.54 -19.44
CA LYS A 164 30.93 23.95 -19.06
C LYS A 164 31.56 24.24 -17.69
N MET A 165 31.31 23.37 -16.72
CA MET A 165 31.85 23.43 -15.37
C MET A 165 33.38 23.55 -15.39
N PHE A 166 34.07 22.54 -15.93
CA PHE A 166 35.55 22.52 -15.92
C PHE A 166 36.21 23.59 -16.80
N SER A 167 35.50 24.16 -17.78
CA SER A 167 36.08 25.17 -18.68
C SER A 167 35.83 26.61 -18.26
N ARG A 168 34.78 26.89 -17.47
CA ARG A 168 34.28 28.26 -17.26
C ARG A 168 33.81 28.57 -15.85
N MET A 169 33.69 27.60 -14.96
CA MET A 169 33.09 27.80 -13.64
C MET A 169 34.04 27.34 -12.54
N SER A 170 34.16 28.15 -11.49
CA SER A 170 34.79 27.73 -10.24
C SER A 170 33.82 26.86 -9.40
N PRO A 171 34.31 26.12 -8.38
CA PRO A 171 33.43 25.39 -7.47
C PRO A 171 32.38 26.26 -6.77
N ASP A 172 32.67 27.55 -6.56
CA ASP A 172 31.75 28.52 -5.96
C ASP A 172 30.70 28.98 -6.97
N ASP A 173 31.06 29.21 -8.24
CA ASP A 173 30.09 29.56 -9.29
C ASP A 173 29.05 28.45 -9.48
N VAL A 174 29.49 27.18 -9.46
CA VAL A 174 28.59 26.02 -9.54
C VAL A 174 27.61 26.01 -8.36
N LEU A 175 28.12 26.30 -7.15
CA LEU A 175 27.29 26.32 -5.95
C LEU A 175 26.25 27.44 -6.02
N GLU A 176 26.66 28.64 -6.41
CA GLU A 176 25.77 29.79 -6.53
C GLU A 176 24.73 29.59 -7.64
N GLU A 177 25.08 28.94 -8.75
CA GLU A 177 24.12 28.60 -9.80
C GLU A 177 23.03 27.65 -9.30
N VAL A 178 23.40 26.59 -8.57
CA VAL A 178 22.43 25.64 -7.99
C VAL A 178 21.59 26.28 -6.89
N LYS A 179 22.19 27.19 -6.09
CA LYS A 179 21.44 27.98 -5.10
C LYS A 179 20.44 28.92 -5.77
N LYS A 180 20.86 29.64 -6.82
CA LYS A 180 20.01 30.54 -7.60
C LYS A 180 18.85 29.80 -8.23
N ALA A 181 19.08 28.59 -8.76
CA ALA A 181 18.03 27.75 -9.33
C ALA A 181 16.96 27.32 -8.31
N ASN A 182 17.22 27.46 -7.01
CA ASN A 182 16.33 27.09 -5.91
C ASN A 182 15.77 25.65 -6.07
N LEU A 183 16.61 24.72 -6.54
CA LEU A 183 16.24 23.32 -6.66
C LEU A 183 15.91 22.74 -5.28
N ARG A 184 14.66 22.37 -5.05
CA ARG A 184 14.22 21.69 -3.83
C ARG A 184 14.40 20.19 -3.96
N GLY A 185 14.93 19.54 -2.91
CA GLY A 185 15.19 18.10 -2.89
C GLY A 185 13.93 17.28 -3.19
N ARG A 186 14.05 16.38 -4.18
CA ARG A 186 12.93 15.62 -4.75
C ARG A 186 12.53 14.36 -3.96
N GLY A 187 13.27 14.01 -2.91
CA GLY A 187 12.93 12.91 -1.99
C GLY A 187 11.86 13.23 -0.93
N GLY A 188 10.96 14.19 -1.20
CA GLY A 188 9.80 14.49 -0.34
C GLY A 188 9.90 15.74 0.53
N ALA A 189 10.98 15.91 1.31
CA ALA A 189 11.05 17.02 2.29
C ALA A 189 11.19 18.42 1.65
N GLY A 190 11.55 18.52 0.37
CA GLY A 190 11.63 19.78 -0.34
C GLY A 190 12.71 20.74 0.19
N PHE A 191 13.74 20.28 0.90
CA PHE A 191 14.80 21.16 1.39
C PHE A 191 15.67 21.67 0.21
N PRO A 192 16.01 22.98 0.14
CA PRO A 192 16.82 23.53 -0.94
C PRO A 192 18.21 22.86 -1.07
N ALA A 193 18.49 22.28 -2.24
CA ALA A 193 19.70 21.51 -2.52
C ALA A 193 20.96 22.38 -2.44
N GLY A 194 20.95 23.57 -3.06
CA GLY A 194 22.10 24.48 -3.02
C GLY A 194 22.51 24.91 -1.61
N PHE A 195 21.54 25.11 -0.70
CA PHE A 195 21.84 25.39 0.71
C PHE A 195 22.45 24.18 1.42
N LYS A 196 21.98 22.97 1.11
CA LYS A 196 22.57 21.72 1.63
C LYS A 196 24.02 21.57 1.20
N TRP A 197 24.31 21.86 -0.07
CA TRP A 197 25.66 21.83 -0.64
C TRP A 197 26.56 22.87 0.02
N ALA A 198 26.08 24.10 0.16
CA ALA A 198 26.80 25.17 0.83
C ALA A 198 27.14 24.80 2.29
N HIS A 199 26.20 24.17 3.00
CA HIS A 199 26.44 23.74 4.36
C HIS A 199 27.51 22.65 4.44
N THR A 200 27.48 21.64 3.57
CA THR A 200 28.55 20.63 3.52
C THR A 200 29.91 21.25 3.15
N LYS A 201 29.94 22.22 2.23
CA LYS A 201 31.17 22.91 1.82
C LYS A 201 31.83 23.69 2.96
N ARG A 202 31.04 24.23 3.90
CA ARG A 202 31.52 24.99 5.07
C ARG A 202 32.37 24.18 6.05
N SER A 203 32.41 22.85 5.95
CA SER A 203 33.30 22.03 6.78
C SER A 203 34.79 22.32 6.57
N GLY A 204 35.16 23.03 5.50
CA GLY A 204 36.53 23.50 5.26
C GLY A 204 37.24 22.76 4.12
N LYS A 205 38.30 23.37 3.61
CA LYS A 205 39.19 22.76 2.60
C LYS A 205 40.04 21.66 3.25
N GLY A 206 40.31 20.59 2.51
CA GLY A 206 41.12 19.46 2.99
C GLY A 206 40.41 18.51 3.96
N VAL A 207 39.18 18.84 4.39
CA VAL A 207 38.32 17.89 5.10
C VAL A 207 37.71 16.92 4.08
N PRO A 208 37.87 15.59 4.24
CA PRO A 208 37.22 14.63 3.36
C PRO A 208 35.70 14.76 3.47
N LYS A 209 35.04 14.87 2.31
CA LYS A 209 33.58 15.00 2.19
C LYS A 209 33.04 13.91 1.28
N LEU A 210 31.79 13.54 1.51
CA LEU A 210 31.11 12.48 0.77
C LEU A 210 29.90 13.04 0.01
N VAL A 211 29.65 12.52 -1.19
CA VAL A 211 28.42 12.72 -1.95
C VAL A 211 27.61 11.43 -1.90
N ILE A 212 26.33 11.50 -1.52
CA ILE A 212 25.49 10.31 -1.37
C ILE A 212 24.21 10.48 -2.17
N ALA A 213 23.95 9.58 -3.11
CA ALA A 213 22.70 9.47 -3.81
C ALA A 213 21.81 8.42 -3.13
N ASN A 214 20.64 8.87 -2.68
CA ASN A 214 19.64 8.01 -2.05
C ASN A 214 18.66 7.49 -3.12
N GLY A 215 18.83 6.24 -3.50
CA GLY A 215 17.93 5.45 -4.35
C GLY A 215 17.14 4.39 -3.59
N ASP A 216 16.92 4.57 -2.28
CA ASP A 216 16.01 3.74 -1.49
C ASP A 216 14.55 4.20 -1.68
N GLU A 217 14.05 4.04 -2.89
CA GLU A 217 12.68 4.38 -3.29
C GLU A 217 11.72 3.32 -2.77
N GLY A 218 11.44 3.36 -1.46
CA GLY A 218 10.65 2.36 -0.75
C GLY A 218 9.13 2.50 -0.93
N ASP A 219 8.64 3.65 -1.40
CA ASP A 219 7.21 3.95 -1.48
C ASP A 219 6.50 2.97 -2.45
N PRO A 220 5.46 2.24 -2.00
CA PRO A 220 4.64 1.40 -2.86
C PRO A 220 4.09 2.21 -4.05
N GLY A 221 4.29 1.66 -5.25
CA GLY A 221 3.87 2.30 -6.49
C GLY A 221 4.80 3.41 -6.98
N ALA A 222 5.87 3.80 -6.27
CA ALA A 222 6.89 4.70 -6.78
C ALA A 222 7.99 3.94 -7.52
N PHE A 223 8.39 4.43 -8.70
CA PHE A 223 9.45 3.84 -9.53
C PHE A 223 10.14 4.87 -10.44
N MET A 224 10.17 6.13 -10.01
CA MET A 224 10.75 7.26 -10.73
C MET A 224 12.27 7.23 -10.62
N ASP A 225 12.80 7.08 -9.40
CA ASP A 225 14.25 6.97 -9.17
C ASP A 225 14.79 5.71 -9.85
N ARG A 226 14.04 4.59 -9.75
CA ARG A 226 14.34 3.36 -10.50
C ARG A 226 14.50 3.65 -11.99
N SER A 227 13.56 4.38 -12.58
CA SER A 227 13.56 4.64 -14.03
C SER A 227 14.71 5.53 -14.48
N ILE A 228 15.22 6.40 -13.60
CA ILE A 228 16.46 7.15 -13.85
C ILE A 228 17.68 6.21 -13.76
N MET A 229 17.80 5.40 -12.71
CA MET A 229 18.94 4.49 -12.55
C MET A 229 19.02 3.42 -13.65
N GLU A 230 17.88 2.90 -14.09
CA GLU A 230 17.79 1.89 -15.17
C GLU A 230 17.83 2.51 -16.57
N GLY A 231 17.35 3.75 -16.74
CA GLY A 231 17.10 4.35 -18.05
C GLY A 231 17.99 5.52 -18.44
N ASP A 232 18.62 6.20 -17.48
CA ASP A 232 19.59 7.28 -17.70
C ASP A 232 20.61 7.37 -16.52
N PRO A 233 21.38 6.30 -16.26
CA PRO A 233 22.32 6.26 -15.14
C PRO A 233 23.41 7.33 -15.25
N PHE A 234 23.80 7.72 -16.47
CA PHE A 234 24.85 8.71 -16.70
C PHE A 234 24.43 10.12 -16.27
N SER A 235 23.15 10.48 -16.38
CA SER A 235 22.66 11.76 -15.85
C SER A 235 22.78 11.84 -14.32
N LEU A 236 22.58 10.74 -13.60
CA LEU A 236 22.83 10.67 -12.16
C LEU A 236 24.31 10.90 -11.85
N LEU A 237 25.20 10.17 -12.54
CA LEU A 237 26.64 10.27 -12.34
C LEU A 237 27.16 11.69 -12.65
N GLU A 238 26.64 12.31 -13.70
CA GLU A 238 26.97 13.69 -14.07
C GLU A 238 26.55 14.68 -12.96
N GLY A 239 25.34 14.54 -12.41
CA GLY A 239 24.87 15.37 -11.31
C GLY A 239 25.68 15.20 -10.02
N MET A 240 26.06 13.96 -9.69
CA MET A 240 26.93 13.67 -8.54
C MET A 240 28.33 14.27 -8.72
N LEU A 241 28.92 14.18 -9.92
CA LEU A 241 30.22 14.75 -10.23
C LEU A 241 30.22 16.28 -10.09
N ILE A 242 29.16 16.95 -10.57
CA ILE A 242 29.00 18.41 -10.41
C ILE A 242 28.93 18.79 -8.93
N CYS A 243 28.16 18.04 -8.14
CA CYS A 243 28.10 18.24 -6.68
C CYS A 243 29.47 18.07 -6.03
N ALA A 244 30.17 16.98 -6.37
CA ALA A 244 31.48 16.64 -5.82
C ALA A 244 32.51 17.73 -6.09
N TYR A 245 32.55 18.25 -7.32
CA TYR A 245 33.40 19.38 -7.69
C TYR A 245 33.07 20.64 -6.88
N SER A 246 31.78 20.96 -6.73
CA SER A 246 31.33 22.16 -6.03
C SER A 246 31.69 22.16 -4.53
N ILE A 247 31.62 21.00 -3.87
CA ILE A 247 31.88 20.88 -2.43
C ILE A 247 33.29 20.36 -2.10
N ASP A 248 34.11 20.06 -3.10
CA ASP A 248 35.44 19.45 -2.93
C ASP A 248 35.35 18.09 -2.19
N ALA A 249 34.65 17.15 -2.83
CA ALA A 249 34.49 15.75 -2.38
C ALA A 249 35.09 14.78 -3.39
N ASN A 250 35.79 13.74 -2.92
CA ASN A 250 36.46 12.75 -3.78
C ASN A 250 35.73 11.40 -3.85
N PHE A 251 34.76 11.17 -2.96
CA PHE A 251 34.06 9.89 -2.85
C PHE A 251 32.55 10.07 -2.91
N GLY A 252 31.91 9.27 -3.75
CA GLY A 252 30.48 9.20 -3.96
C GLY A 252 29.94 7.82 -3.60
N PHE A 253 28.73 7.76 -3.04
CA PHE A 253 28.00 6.52 -2.81
C PHE A 253 26.60 6.60 -3.41
N ILE A 254 26.18 5.57 -4.12
CA ILE A 254 24.80 5.38 -4.56
C ILE A 254 24.22 4.27 -3.70
N TYR A 255 23.30 4.61 -2.80
CA TYR A 255 22.58 3.62 -2.01
C TYR A 255 21.35 3.17 -2.79
N VAL A 256 21.28 1.89 -3.15
CA VAL A 256 20.21 1.32 -3.96
C VAL A 256 19.52 0.22 -3.17
N ARG A 257 18.18 0.25 -3.13
CA ARG A 257 17.41 -0.79 -2.45
C ARG A 257 17.64 -2.18 -3.06
N HIS A 258 17.54 -3.21 -2.23
CA HIS A 258 17.78 -4.61 -2.62
C HIS A 258 16.85 -5.08 -3.75
N GLU A 259 15.63 -4.53 -3.79
CA GLU A 259 14.58 -4.92 -4.74
C GLU A 259 14.82 -4.42 -6.17
N TYR A 260 15.86 -3.62 -6.40
CA TYR A 260 16.21 -3.07 -7.72
C TYR A 260 17.53 -3.65 -8.28
N PRO A 261 17.64 -4.97 -8.52
CA PRO A 261 18.87 -5.59 -9.00
C PRO A 261 19.24 -5.15 -10.43
N LEU A 262 18.25 -4.76 -11.26
CA LEU A 262 18.51 -4.25 -12.60
C LEU A 262 19.20 -2.89 -12.55
N ALA A 263 18.71 -1.97 -11.71
CA ALA A 263 19.33 -0.67 -11.49
C ALA A 263 20.80 -0.80 -11.04
N ILE A 264 21.11 -1.73 -10.13
CA ILE A 264 22.49 -2.01 -9.68
C ILE A 264 23.37 -2.40 -10.87
N LYS A 265 22.97 -3.39 -11.65
CA LYS A 265 23.73 -3.86 -12.83
C LYS A 265 23.96 -2.76 -13.86
N THR A 266 22.93 -1.96 -14.13
CA THR A 266 23.01 -0.85 -15.07
C THR A 266 23.97 0.24 -14.56
N LEU A 267 23.89 0.59 -13.26
CA LEU A 267 24.81 1.55 -12.64
C LEU A 267 26.25 1.07 -12.61
N GLU A 268 26.51 -0.20 -12.29
CA GLU A 268 27.86 -0.79 -12.32
C GLU A 268 28.50 -0.65 -13.70
N LYS A 269 27.73 -0.96 -14.76
CA LYS A 269 28.19 -0.81 -16.13
C LYS A 269 28.43 0.66 -16.50
N ALA A 270 27.57 1.57 -16.05
CA ALA A 270 27.70 3.00 -16.32
C ALA A 270 28.92 3.61 -15.61
N ILE A 271 29.14 3.28 -14.34
CA ILE A 271 30.31 3.72 -13.56
C ILE A 271 31.59 3.24 -14.24
N LYS A 272 31.67 1.95 -14.59
CA LYS A 272 32.83 1.37 -15.28
C LYS A 272 33.15 2.09 -16.59
N GLN A 273 32.14 2.34 -17.44
CA GLN A 273 32.34 3.06 -18.70
C GLN A 273 32.84 4.49 -18.48
N ALA A 274 32.26 5.20 -17.50
CA ALA A 274 32.67 6.57 -17.18
C ALA A 274 34.11 6.61 -16.64
N GLU A 275 34.53 5.64 -15.82
CA GLU A 275 35.91 5.51 -15.33
C GLU A 275 36.92 5.18 -16.45
N GLU A 276 36.58 4.24 -17.34
CA GLU A 276 37.41 3.84 -18.48
C GLU A 276 37.63 5.02 -19.45
N MET A 277 36.59 5.84 -19.65
CA MET A 277 36.68 7.06 -20.48
C MET A 277 37.37 8.25 -19.80
N GLY A 278 37.65 8.19 -18.49
CA GLY A 278 38.22 9.33 -17.76
C GLY A 278 37.22 10.45 -17.47
N LEU A 279 35.93 10.12 -17.41
CA LEU A 279 34.83 10.98 -16.97
C LEU A 279 34.50 10.80 -15.47
N LEU A 280 34.99 9.71 -14.86
CA LEU A 280 35.05 9.46 -13.43
C LEU A 280 36.43 8.89 -13.04
N GLY A 281 36.68 8.75 -11.74
CA GLY A 281 37.92 8.22 -11.18
C GLY A 281 38.98 9.31 -11.02
N ARG A 282 40.23 8.98 -11.35
CA ARG A 282 41.39 9.87 -11.17
C ARG A 282 41.62 10.80 -12.36
N ASN A 283 42.00 12.03 -12.06
CA ASN A 283 42.39 13.10 -12.98
C ASN A 283 41.40 13.25 -14.13
N ILE A 284 40.14 13.49 -13.76
CA ILE A 284 39.00 13.55 -14.70
C ILE A 284 39.29 14.60 -15.77
N LEU A 285 39.29 14.18 -17.04
CA LEU A 285 39.61 15.03 -18.20
C LEU A 285 40.91 15.86 -18.07
N GLY A 286 41.90 15.37 -17.31
CA GLY A 286 43.17 16.05 -17.11
C GLY A 286 43.10 17.31 -16.22
N THR A 287 42.02 17.46 -15.45
CA THR A 287 41.77 18.66 -14.62
C THR A 287 42.46 18.66 -13.26
N GLY A 288 43.01 17.52 -12.85
CA GLY A 288 43.54 17.28 -11.50
C GLY A 288 42.47 16.96 -10.45
N PHE A 289 41.19 16.95 -10.82
CA PHE A 289 40.09 16.58 -9.92
C PHE A 289 39.79 15.08 -9.96
N ASP A 290 39.60 14.49 -8.79
CA ASP A 290 39.34 13.06 -8.59
C ASP A 290 37.97 12.85 -7.96
N PHE A 291 37.17 11.94 -8.54
CA PHE A 291 35.88 11.54 -7.96
C PHE A 291 35.56 10.08 -8.28
N SER A 292 35.47 9.24 -7.25
CA SER A 292 35.15 7.81 -7.37
C SER A 292 33.77 7.53 -6.80
N VAL A 293 32.97 6.70 -7.47
CA VAL A 293 31.59 6.40 -7.08
C VAL A 293 31.45 4.91 -6.79
N PHE A 294 30.83 4.58 -5.66
CA PHE A 294 30.58 3.21 -5.22
C PHE A 294 29.08 2.96 -5.07
N ILE A 295 28.65 1.72 -5.31
CA ILE A 295 27.27 1.31 -5.06
C ILE A 295 27.21 0.59 -3.73
N LYS A 296 26.21 0.94 -2.92
CA LYS A 296 25.84 0.19 -1.72
C LYS A 296 24.44 -0.36 -1.91
N GLU A 297 24.34 -1.68 -1.93
CA GLU A 297 23.05 -2.36 -1.89
C GLU A 297 22.47 -2.32 -0.47
N GLY A 298 21.19 -1.98 -0.38
CA GLY A 298 20.40 -2.02 0.84
C GLY A 298 20.00 -3.45 1.24
N ALA A 299 19.18 -3.56 2.28
CA ALA A 299 18.77 -4.86 2.85
C ALA A 299 17.24 -4.98 3.06
N GLY A 300 16.46 -4.27 2.23
CA GLY A 300 14.98 -4.36 2.22
C GLY A 300 14.29 -3.70 3.42
N ALA A 301 14.78 -2.55 3.89
CA ALA A 301 14.18 -1.82 5.01
C ALA A 301 13.78 -0.42 4.58
N PHE A 302 12.46 -0.12 4.52
CA PHE A 302 11.94 1.16 4.03
C PHE A 302 12.46 2.37 4.82
N VAL A 303 12.68 2.19 6.12
CA VAL A 303 13.23 3.25 6.99
C VAL A 303 14.63 3.71 6.57
N CYS A 304 15.37 2.92 5.78
CA CYS A 304 16.66 3.32 5.23
C CYS A 304 16.55 4.43 4.17
N GLY A 305 15.36 4.75 3.68
CA GLY A 305 15.12 5.95 2.88
C GLY A 305 15.27 7.24 3.69
N GLU A 306 15.17 7.16 5.02
CA GLU A 306 15.47 8.28 5.91
C GLU A 306 16.97 8.57 5.95
N ALA A 307 17.34 9.84 5.81
CA ALA A 307 18.73 10.22 5.55
C ALA A 307 19.76 9.71 6.58
N THR A 308 19.44 9.72 7.88
CA THR A 308 20.37 9.26 8.93
C THR A 308 20.37 7.74 9.09
N SER A 309 19.22 7.11 8.84
CA SER A 309 19.08 5.66 8.75
C SER A 309 19.89 5.08 7.58
N LEU A 310 19.82 5.72 6.41
CA LEU A 310 20.62 5.40 5.23
C LEU A 310 22.10 5.38 5.56
N VAL A 311 22.58 6.44 6.21
CA VAL A 311 23.98 6.56 6.62
C VAL A 311 24.37 5.45 7.59
N ALA A 312 23.51 5.13 8.57
CA ALA A 312 23.76 3.99 9.46
C ALA A 312 23.87 2.66 8.69
N SER A 313 22.99 2.43 7.71
CA SER A 313 23.04 1.24 6.86
C SER A 313 24.28 1.19 5.96
N LEU A 314 24.69 2.34 5.42
CA LEU A 314 25.92 2.49 4.63
C LEU A 314 27.16 2.11 5.45
N GLU A 315 27.19 2.48 6.72
CA GLU A 315 28.24 2.12 7.69
C GLU A 315 28.17 0.67 8.18
N GLY A 316 27.19 -0.13 7.72
CA GLY A 316 27.00 -1.52 8.14
C GLY A 316 26.28 -1.69 9.47
N GLN A 317 25.68 -0.62 10.01
CA GLN A 317 24.86 -0.67 11.21
C GLN A 317 23.39 -0.97 10.87
N ARG A 318 22.57 -1.27 11.89
CA ARG A 318 21.12 -1.28 11.72
C ARG A 318 20.63 0.13 11.32
N GLY A 319 19.67 0.20 10.40
CA GLY A 319 19.05 1.44 9.91
C GLY A 319 18.18 2.14 10.97
N PHE A 320 18.82 2.60 12.05
CA PHE A 320 18.18 3.35 13.11
C PHE A 320 18.47 4.84 12.91
N PRO A 321 17.43 5.69 12.75
CA PRO A 321 17.62 7.12 12.65
C PRO A 321 18.43 7.69 13.82
N ARG A 322 19.31 8.64 13.52
CA ARG A 322 20.18 9.32 14.49
C ARG A 322 19.52 10.62 14.98
N ALA A 323 19.77 10.96 16.23
CA ALA A 323 19.36 12.26 16.76
C ALA A 323 20.15 13.37 16.03
N ARG A 324 19.50 14.53 15.86
CA ARG A 324 20.12 15.73 15.29
C ARG A 324 20.06 16.83 16.36
N PRO A 325 21.14 17.58 16.61
CA PRO A 325 22.47 17.54 15.97
C PRO A 325 23.35 16.34 16.39
N PRO A 326 24.45 16.04 15.64
CA PRO A 326 24.92 16.72 14.43
C PRO A 326 24.10 16.36 13.17
N ARG A 327 24.08 17.27 12.19
CA ARG A 327 23.49 17.03 10.86
C ARG A 327 24.47 16.28 9.97
N LEU A 328 23.97 15.57 8.96
CA LEU A 328 24.83 14.81 8.02
C LEU A 328 25.90 15.65 7.35
N SER A 329 25.60 16.92 7.09
CA SER A 329 26.50 17.88 6.45
C SER A 329 27.55 18.47 7.40
N GLU A 330 27.53 18.11 8.68
CA GLU A 330 28.45 18.57 9.72
C GLU A 330 29.48 17.48 10.03
N VAL A 331 30.64 17.88 10.55
CA VAL A 331 31.68 16.95 11.03
C VAL A 331 31.11 16.12 12.18
N GLY A 332 31.31 14.80 12.13
CA GLY A 332 30.75 13.83 13.08
C GLY A 332 29.32 13.38 12.77
N GLY A 333 28.62 14.00 11.81
CA GLY A 333 27.22 13.69 11.52
C GLY A 333 26.96 12.80 10.31
N GLY A 334 27.79 12.87 9.27
CA GLY A 334 27.65 12.05 8.06
C GLY A 334 28.28 10.67 8.18
N ALA A 335 28.46 9.98 7.04
CA ALA A 335 28.95 8.60 7.03
C ALA A 335 30.39 8.52 7.54
N TRP A 336 30.61 7.61 8.49
CA TRP A 336 31.87 7.44 9.25
C TRP A 336 32.36 8.74 9.90
N GLY A 337 31.45 9.65 10.23
CA GLY A 337 31.77 10.96 10.81
C GLY A 337 32.22 12.02 9.81
N TYR A 338 32.30 11.71 8.51
CA TYR A 338 32.65 12.69 7.48
C TYR A 338 31.42 13.50 7.03
N PRO A 339 31.56 14.83 6.81
CA PRO A 339 30.49 15.64 6.23
C PRO A 339 29.99 15.02 4.92
N SER A 340 28.69 14.72 4.88
CA SER A 340 28.06 13.99 3.80
C SER A 340 26.93 14.80 3.18
N ASN A 341 27.03 15.04 1.88
CA ASN A 341 25.97 15.65 1.09
C ASN A 341 25.08 14.56 0.50
N LEU A 342 23.91 14.34 1.13
CA LEU A 342 22.94 13.33 0.68
C LEU A 342 21.83 13.99 -0.15
N ASN A 343 21.60 13.58 -1.39
CA ASN A 343 20.42 13.98 -2.16
C ASN A 343 19.75 12.74 -2.78
N ASN A 344 18.48 12.89 -3.15
CA ASN A 344 17.73 11.87 -3.87
C ASN A 344 18.19 11.81 -5.35
N ILE A 345 17.99 10.66 -6.02
CA ILE A 345 18.41 10.41 -7.41
C ILE A 345 17.88 11.48 -8.38
N GLU A 346 16.57 11.74 -8.39
CA GLU A 346 15.95 12.77 -9.24
C GLU A 346 16.55 14.16 -9.00
N THR A 347 16.93 14.46 -7.74
CA THR A 347 17.58 15.75 -7.43
C THR A 347 18.90 15.90 -8.18
N TYR A 348 19.74 14.86 -8.21
CA TYR A 348 20.98 14.91 -9.00
C TYR A 348 20.72 14.92 -10.50
N ALA A 349 19.72 14.19 -10.99
CA ALA A 349 19.37 14.17 -12.41
C ALA A 349 18.93 15.54 -12.96
N CYS A 350 18.38 16.42 -12.10
CA CYS A 350 18.03 17.80 -12.46
C CYS A 350 19.22 18.76 -12.52
N VAL A 351 20.38 18.42 -11.92
CA VAL A 351 21.53 19.33 -11.84
C VAL A 351 22.19 19.59 -13.20
N PRO A 352 22.48 18.60 -14.06
CA PRO A 352 23.18 18.87 -15.32
C PRO A 352 22.44 19.88 -16.21
N PRO A 353 21.12 19.77 -16.45
CA PRO A 353 20.39 20.78 -17.22
C PRO A 353 20.45 22.19 -16.61
N ILE A 354 20.40 22.30 -15.28
CA ILE A 354 20.53 23.60 -14.57
C ILE A 354 21.89 24.23 -14.87
N ILE A 355 22.98 23.46 -14.76
CA ILE A 355 24.32 23.98 -15.06
C ILE A 355 24.49 24.29 -16.54
N GLU A 356 23.98 23.45 -17.44
CA GLU A 356 24.07 23.68 -18.88
C GLU A 356 23.34 24.97 -19.30
N LYS A 357 22.06 25.07 -18.98
CA LYS A 357 21.14 26.11 -19.48
C LYS A 357 21.05 27.35 -18.59
N GLY A 358 21.45 27.22 -17.33
CA GLY A 358 21.42 28.29 -16.32
C GLY A 358 20.21 28.22 -15.39
N ALA A 359 20.35 28.84 -14.22
CA ALA A 359 19.35 28.90 -13.17
C ALA A 359 18.07 29.62 -13.62
N ASP A 360 18.19 30.69 -14.41
CA ASP A 360 17.03 31.47 -14.88
C ASP A 360 16.11 30.64 -15.78
N TRP A 361 16.69 29.75 -16.60
CA TRP A 361 15.91 28.79 -17.39
C TRP A 361 15.10 27.85 -16.49
N PHE A 362 15.70 27.36 -15.40
CA PHE A 362 15.02 26.45 -14.47
C PHE A 362 13.94 27.16 -13.65
N LEU A 363 14.19 28.40 -13.22
CA LEU A 363 13.23 29.26 -12.52
C LEU A 363 12.04 29.65 -13.39
N GLY A 364 12.20 29.68 -14.71
CA GLY A 364 11.10 29.91 -15.66
C GLY A 364 10.13 28.74 -15.79
N ILE A 365 10.37 27.62 -15.09
CA ILE A 365 9.52 26.43 -15.10
C ILE A 365 8.98 26.20 -13.69
N GLY A 366 7.69 25.91 -13.57
CA GLY A 366 7.04 25.64 -12.30
C GLY A 366 6.66 26.92 -11.52
N THR A 367 6.47 26.80 -10.19
CA THR A 367 6.07 27.94 -9.35
C THR A 367 7.28 28.65 -8.73
N PRO A 368 7.18 29.93 -8.33
CA PRO A 368 8.28 30.65 -7.70
C PRO A 368 8.85 29.97 -6.44
N GLY A 369 7.99 29.35 -5.62
CA GLY A 369 8.38 28.64 -4.40
C GLY A 369 8.89 27.21 -4.65
N SER A 370 8.59 26.65 -5.83
CA SER A 370 8.91 25.28 -6.20
C SER A 370 9.26 25.21 -7.70
N PRO A 371 10.45 25.68 -8.11
CA PRO A 371 10.82 25.72 -9.52
C PRO A 371 11.15 24.33 -10.09
N GLY A 372 11.09 24.25 -11.41
CA GLY A 372 11.32 23.07 -12.22
C GLY A 372 10.14 22.11 -12.28
N THR A 373 10.47 20.86 -12.52
CA THR A 373 9.52 19.76 -12.73
C THR A 373 9.59 18.75 -11.59
N LYS A 374 8.57 17.89 -11.52
CA LYS A 374 8.56 16.70 -10.66
C LYS A 374 8.11 15.50 -11.48
N VAL A 375 8.79 14.38 -11.27
CA VAL A 375 8.32 13.09 -11.77
C VAL A 375 7.31 12.49 -10.79
N PHE A 376 6.15 12.07 -11.28
CA PHE A 376 5.17 11.33 -10.52
C PHE A 376 4.95 9.94 -11.10
N SER A 377 4.67 8.99 -10.23
CA SER A 377 4.14 7.69 -10.61
C SER A 377 2.63 7.72 -10.41
N LEU A 378 1.90 7.75 -11.53
CA LEU A 378 0.44 7.79 -11.55
C LEU A 378 -0.11 6.35 -11.62
N ALA A 379 -0.80 5.95 -10.55
CA ALA A 379 -1.36 4.62 -10.36
C ALA A 379 -2.77 4.67 -9.76
N GLY A 380 -3.38 3.50 -9.56
CA GLY A 380 -4.74 3.38 -9.03
C GLY A 380 -5.78 3.32 -10.15
N LYS A 381 -6.99 3.84 -9.88
CA LYS A 381 -8.17 3.71 -10.76
C LYS A 381 -8.23 4.80 -11.84
N VAL A 382 -7.20 4.86 -12.66
CA VAL A 382 -7.03 5.84 -13.75
C VAL A 382 -6.79 5.12 -15.08
N ASN A 383 -7.25 5.68 -16.19
CA ASN A 383 -7.20 5.01 -17.50
C ASN A 383 -5.78 4.84 -18.04
N ASN A 384 -4.88 5.80 -17.78
CA ASN A 384 -3.49 5.78 -18.22
C ASN A 384 -2.55 5.86 -17.01
N THR A 385 -1.98 4.72 -16.63
CA THR A 385 -0.98 4.62 -15.55
C THR A 385 0.43 4.73 -16.10
N GLY A 386 1.36 5.25 -15.29
CA GLY A 386 2.74 5.43 -15.73
C GLY A 386 3.56 6.48 -15.00
N LEU A 387 4.69 6.84 -15.59
CA LEU A 387 5.49 7.99 -15.15
C LEU A 387 5.14 9.25 -15.92
N VAL A 388 4.92 10.33 -15.16
CA VAL A 388 4.57 11.64 -15.69
C VAL A 388 5.52 12.68 -15.10
N GLU A 389 6.27 13.38 -15.95
CA GLU A 389 7.11 14.49 -15.50
C GLU A 389 6.48 15.82 -15.88
N VAL A 390 6.04 16.58 -14.88
CA VAL A 390 5.21 17.79 -15.08
C VAL A 390 5.83 18.99 -14.36
N PRO A 391 5.61 20.22 -14.85
CA PRO A 391 5.96 21.43 -14.12
C PRO A 391 5.28 21.48 -12.76
N MET A 392 6.01 21.89 -11.72
CA MET A 392 5.40 22.10 -10.41
C MET A 392 4.35 23.22 -10.47
N GLY A 393 3.20 23.01 -9.84
CA GLY A 393 2.05 23.92 -9.88
C GLY A 393 0.95 23.55 -10.88
N ILE A 394 1.15 22.52 -11.71
CA ILE A 394 0.06 21.85 -12.44
C ILE A 394 -1.01 21.37 -11.44
N THR A 395 -2.28 21.35 -11.80
CA THR A 395 -3.35 20.89 -10.90
C THR A 395 -3.48 19.37 -10.87
N LEU A 396 -4.06 18.83 -9.79
CA LEU A 396 -4.38 17.39 -9.72
C LEU A 396 -5.38 16.99 -10.82
N ARG A 397 -6.33 17.87 -11.16
CA ARG A 397 -7.29 17.68 -12.25
C ARG A 397 -6.58 17.44 -13.58
N GLU A 398 -5.62 18.30 -13.93
CA GLU A 398 -4.88 18.14 -15.19
C GLU A 398 -4.08 16.82 -15.21
N ILE A 399 -3.51 16.40 -14.08
CA ILE A 399 -2.81 15.11 -13.99
C ILE A 399 -3.79 13.93 -14.14
N VAL A 400 -4.94 13.96 -13.48
CA VAL A 400 -5.87 12.82 -13.45
C VAL A 400 -6.73 12.77 -14.72
N ASP A 401 -7.37 13.88 -15.08
CA ASP A 401 -8.37 13.91 -16.15
C ASP A 401 -7.70 13.98 -17.54
N GLU A 402 -6.66 14.79 -17.71
CA GLU A 402 -6.02 14.99 -19.03
C GLU A 402 -4.88 14.01 -19.28
N ILE A 403 -3.87 13.96 -18.38
CA ILE A 403 -2.73 13.05 -18.55
C ILE A 403 -3.15 11.61 -18.26
N GLY A 404 -3.86 11.39 -17.16
CA GLY A 404 -4.37 10.08 -16.74
C GLY A 404 -5.56 9.59 -17.58
N GLY A 405 -6.18 10.45 -18.38
CA GLY A 405 -7.35 10.11 -19.20
C GLY A 405 -8.61 9.82 -18.36
N GLY A 406 -8.69 10.35 -17.15
CA GLY A 406 -9.83 10.21 -16.25
C GLY A 406 -9.90 8.87 -15.51
N ILE A 407 -10.99 8.70 -14.76
CA ILE A 407 -11.20 7.55 -13.87
C ILE A 407 -11.63 6.32 -14.66
N LEU A 408 -11.09 5.17 -14.25
CA LEU A 408 -11.38 3.89 -14.86
C LEU A 408 -12.90 3.61 -14.86
N ASN A 409 -13.42 3.15 -16.00
CA ASN A 409 -14.85 2.88 -16.22
C ASN A 409 -15.77 4.10 -16.05
N ASN A 410 -15.26 5.33 -16.21
CA ASN A 410 -16.02 6.58 -16.05
C ASN A 410 -16.73 6.71 -14.70
N ARG A 411 -16.12 6.13 -13.66
CA ARG A 411 -16.56 6.27 -12.28
C ARG A 411 -16.22 7.66 -11.74
N LYS A 412 -16.75 7.98 -10.58
CA LYS A 412 -16.55 9.26 -9.91
C LYS A 412 -15.23 9.27 -9.14
N PHE A 413 -14.44 10.34 -9.32
CA PHE A 413 -13.27 10.56 -8.48
C PHE A 413 -13.69 10.70 -7.02
N LYS A 414 -12.93 10.06 -6.12
CA LYS A 414 -13.15 10.18 -4.68
C LYS A 414 -12.00 10.87 -3.97
N ALA A 415 -10.80 10.35 -4.17
CA ALA A 415 -9.59 10.85 -3.53
C ALA A 415 -8.33 10.48 -4.32
N ILE A 416 -7.25 11.18 -4.05
CA ILE A 416 -5.91 10.80 -4.50
C ILE A 416 -4.96 10.82 -3.30
N GLN A 417 -4.22 9.74 -3.11
CA GLN A 417 -3.14 9.67 -2.12
C GLN A 417 -1.86 10.18 -2.77
N THR A 418 -1.19 11.15 -2.14
CA THR A 418 0.14 11.60 -2.57
C THR A 418 1.14 11.48 -1.42
N GLY A 419 2.42 11.31 -1.74
CA GLY A 419 3.48 11.28 -0.73
C GLY A 419 3.76 9.91 -0.12
N GLY A 420 3.38 8.83 -0.82
CA GLY A 420 3.60 7.46 -0.38
C GLY A 420 2.69 7.05 0.79
N PRO A 421 3.03 5.95 1.50
CA PRO A 421 2.21 5.41 2.59
C PRO A 421 2.08 6.32 3.79
N SER A 422 3.03 7.23 4.00
CA SER A 422 2.96 8.20 5.10
C SER A 422 2.36 9.54 4.66
N GLY A 423 1.91 9.65 3.41
CA GLY A 423 1.26 10.83 2.85
C GLY A 423 -0.21 10.99 3.25
N GLY A 424 -0.90 11.95 2.64
CA GLY A 424 -2.31 12.24 2.91
C GLY A 424 -3.24 11.92 1.74
N CYS A 425 -4.51 11.66 2.04
CA CYS A 425 -5.58 11.51 1.07
C CYS A 425 -6.21 12.87 0.75
N ILE A 426 -6.18 13.28 -0.52
CA ILE A 426 -6.72 14.56 -0.99
C ILE A 426 -8.09 14.32 -1.66
N PRO A 427 -9.20 14.89 -1.14
CA PRO A 427 -10.54 14.70 -1.68
C PRO A 427 -10.83 15.51 -2.96
N GLU A 428 -11.94 15.17 -3.63
CA GLU A 428 -12.44 15.80 -4.88
C GLU A 428 -12.43 17.34 -4.86
N GLN A 429 -12.78 17.96 -3.73
CA GLN A 429 -12.84 19.43 -3.58
C GLN A 429 -11.49 20.15 -3.78
N TYR A 430 -10.37 19.42 -3.77
CA TYR A 430 -9.03 19.95 -4.00
C TYR A 430 -8.41 19.47 -5.31
N LEU A 431 -9.19 18.95 -6.27
CA LEU A 431 -8.67 18.57 -7.58
C LEU A 431 -8.01 19.73 -8.33
N ASP A 432 -8.51 20.95 -8.13
CA ASP A 432 -7.94 22.15 -8.75
C ASP A 432 -6.78 22.75 -7.94
N LEU A 433 -6.32 22.07 -6.87
CA LEU A 433 -5.17 22.49 -6.08
C LEU A 433 -3.88 22.34 -6.91
N PRO A 434 -3.02 23.37 -6.95
CA PRO A 434 -1.68 23.27 -7.52
C PRO A 434 -0.84 22.19 -6.83
N VAL A 435 -0.13 21.40 -7.62
CA VAL A 435 0.77 20.34 -7.15
C VAL A 435 2.18 20.91 -6.99
N ASP A 436 2.45 21.44 -5.80
CA ASP A 436 3.76 21.87 -5.34
C ASP A 436 3.96 21.52 -3.85
N PHE A 437 5.18 21.68 -3.33
CA PHE A 437 5.48 21.28 -1.95
C PHE A 437 4.62 22.00 -0.90
N ASP A 438 4.33 23.29 -1.12
CA ASP A 438 3.73 24.15 -0.12
C ASP A 438 2.20 24.00 -0.13
N SER A 439 1.61 23.89 -1.33
CA SER A 439 0.18 23.65 -1.53
C SER A 439 -0.27 22.29 -1.00
N LEU A 440 0.48 21.21 -1.27
CA LEU A 440 0.15 19.87 -0.78
C LEU A 440 0.20 19.77 0.76
N TRP A 441 1.14 20.47 1.39
CA TRP A 441 1.28 20.50 2.84
C TRP A 441 0.05 21.11 3.52
N GLN A 442 -0.55 22.15 2.94
CA GLN A 442 -1.72 22.84 3.50
C GLN A 442 -2.96 21.95 3.60
N VAL A 443 -3.09 20.96 2.71
CA VAL A 443 -4.21 20.00 2.73
C VAL A 443 -3.90 18.73 3.54
N GLY A 444 -2.78 18.70 4.27
CA GLY A 444 -2.36 17.56 5.09
C GLY A 444 -1.74 16.42 4.29
N SER A 445 -1.35 16.68 3.04
CA SER A 445 -0.59 15.74 2.22
C SER A 445 0.85 16.20 2.05
N MET A 446 1.61 15.52 1.21
CA MET A 446 2.97 15.92 0.85
C MET A 446 3.35 15.37 -0.53
N MET A 447 4.47 15.88 -1.04
CA MET A 447 5.08 15.40 -2.28
C MET A 447 5.59 13.95 -2.15
N GLY A 448 6.25 13.64 -1.01
CA GLY A 448 6.98 12.38 -0.79
C GLY A 448 7.91 12.04 -1.95
N SER A 449 8.06 10.75 -2.27
CA SER A 449 8.80 10.34 -3.47
C SER A 449 8.16 10.90 -4.74
N GLY A 450 6.83 10.94 -4.85
CA GLY A 450 6.11 11.28 -6.08
C GLY A 450 5.08 10.22 -6.52
N GLY A 451 4.81 9.22 -5.69
CA GLY A 451 3.69 8.30 -5.92
C GLY A 451 2.33 8.99 -5.77
N MET A 452 1.44 8.73 -6.72
CA MET A 452 0.04 9.17 -6.76
C MET A 452 -0.88 7.97 -6.97
N VAL A 453 -1.75 7.69 -6.00
CA VAL A 453 -2.73 6.60 -6.08
C VAL A 453 -4.14 7.17 -6.15
N VAL A 454 -4.77 7.06 -7.31
CA VAL A 454 -6.12 7.55 -7.60
C VAL A 454 -7.16 6.53 -7.13
N MET A 455 -8.21 7.03 -6.45
CA MET A 455 -9.31 6.24 -5.88
C MET A 455 -10.67 6.74 -6.39
N ASP A 456 -11.63 5.83 -6.51
CA ASP A 456 -13.00 6.09 -6.99
C ASP A 456 -14.05 5.89 -5.87
N GLU A 457 -15.34 6.08 -6.19
CA GLU A 457 -16.44 5.92 -5.21
C GLU A 457 -16.57 4.51 -4.60
N SER A 458 -15.90 3.49 -5.17
CA SER A 458 -15.91 2.12 -4.67
C SER A 458 -14.78 1.80 -3.68
N ASP A 459 -13.88 2.74 -3.39
CA ASP A 459 -12.85 2.58 -2.37
C ASP A 459 -13.36 3.00 -0.98
N CYS A 460 -12.97 2.31 0.09
CA CYS A 460 -13.26 2.74 1.47
C CYS A 460 -12.09 3.54 2.04
N MET A 461 -12.31 4.77 2.47
CA MET A 461 -11.21 5.60 2.97
C MET A 461 -10.66 5.10 4.30
N VAL A 462 -11.50 4.47 5.12
CA VAL A 462 -11.08 3.86 6.39
C VAL A 462 -10.15 2.67 6.15
N ASP A 463 -10.46 1.83 5.15
CA ASP A 463 -9.65 0.66 4.80
C ASP A 463 -8.33 1.06 4.13
N ILE A 464 -8.37 2.07 3.25
CA ILE A 464 -7.17 2.66 2.65
C ILE A 464 -6.25 3.25 3.73
N ALA A 465 -6.78 4.01 4.68
CA ALA A 465 -6.00 4.56 5.78
C ALA A 465 -5.38 3.46 6.65
N LYS A 466 -6.12 2.37 6.91
CA LYS A 466 -5.60 1.18 7.61
C LYS A 466 -4.46 0.53 6.82
N PHE A 467 -4.61 0.34 5.51
CA PHE A 467 -3.58 -0.28 4.66
C PHE A 467 -2.26 0.49 4.72
N PHE A 468 -2.31 1.81 4.55
CA PHE A 468 -1.12 2.65 4.60
C PHE A 468 -0.51 2.72 6.00
N LEU A 469 -1.34 2.83 7.04
CA LEU A 469 -0.87 2.78 8.43
C LEU A 469 -0.20 1.45 8.76
N ALA A 470 -0.76 0.32 8.30
CA ALA A 470 -0.19 -1.01 8.51
C ALA A 470 1.20 -1.12 7.89
N PHE A 471 1.39 -0.59 6.68
CA PHE A 471 2.70 -0.49 6.06
C PHE A 471 3.66 0.37 6.89
N CYS A 472 3.27 1.58 7.30
CA CYS A 472 4.14 2.42 8.12
C CYS A 472 4.51 1.77 9.47
N GLN A 473 3.59 1.00 10.05
CA GLN A 473 3.81 0.27 11.30
C GLN A 473 4.80 -0.90 11.10
N SER A 474 4.68 -1.67 10.02
CA SER A 474 5.62 -2.76 9.71
C SER A 474 7.02 -2.25 9.40
N GLU A 475 7.12 -1.07 8.79
CA GLU A 475 8.38 -0.39 8.46
C GLU A 475 8.98 0.43 9.60
N SER A 476 8.38 0.39 10.80
CA SER A 476 8.92 1.07 11.97
C SER A 476 10.26 0.45 12.37
N CYS A 477 11.32 1.27 12.47
CA CYS A 477 12.59 0.82 13.04
C CYS A 477 12.50 0.40 14.52
N GLY A 478 11.40 0.72 15.21
CA GLY A 478 11.17 0.33 16.60
C GLY A 478 11.92 1.16 17.67
N LYS A 479 12.64 2.21 17.28
CA LYS A 479 13.48 3.01 18.19
C LYS A 479 12.69 3.92 19.14
N CYS A 480 11.73 4.68 18.64
CA CYS A 480 10.95 5.63 19.46
C CYS A 480 9.60 5.00 19.87
N PRO A 481 9.24 5.03 21.17
CA PRO A 481 7.97 4.48 21.64
C PRO A 481 6.73 5.07 20.96
N PRO A 482 6.64 6.39 20.68
CA PRO A 482 5.49 6.96 19.98
C PRO A 482 5.25 6.29 18.62
N CYS A 483 6.26 6.18 17.76
CA CYS A 483 6.11 5.47 16.49
C CYS A 483 5.83 3.98 16.70
N ARG A 484 6.67 3.26 17.47
CA ARG A 484 6.57 1.79 17.61
C ARG A 484 5.24 1.32 18.20
N VAL A 485 4.80 1.97 19.27
CA VAL A 485 3.63 1.55 20.05
C VAL A 485 2.39 2.33 19.63
N GLY A 486 2.52 3.62 19.33
CA GLY A 486 1.40 4.47 18.95
C GLY A 486 0.78 4.07 17.61
N THR A 487 1.60 3.81 16.57
CA THR A 487 1.08 3.33 15.27
C THR A 487 0.43 1.94 15.39
N TYR A 488 0.97 1.06 16.25
CA TYR A 488 0.35 -0.23 16.56
C TYR A 488 -1.03 -0.07 17.23
N GLN A 489 -1.15 0.83 18.21
CA GLN A 489 -2.44 1.13 18.84
C GLN A 489 -3.45 1.72 17.85
N MET A 490 -3.01 2.62 16.97
CA MET A 490 -3.84 3.14 15.90
C MET A 490 -4.32 2.02 14.98
N LEU A 491 -3.42 1.12 14.57
CA LEU A 491 -3.74 0.01 13.68
C LEU A 491 -4.78 -0.92 14.31
N GLN A 492 -4.64 -1.26 15.60
CA GLN A 492 -5.64 -2.06 16.30
C GLN A 492 -7.03 -1.39 16.35
N ILE A 493 -7.08 -0.06 16.48
CA ILE A 493 -8.35 0.67 16.41
C ILE A 493 -8.92 0.58 14.99
N MET A 494 -8.10 0.84 13.97
CA MET A 494 -8.50 0.78 12.56
C MET A 494 -8.97 -0.63 12.15
N GLU A 495 -8.32 -1.68 12.62
CA GLU A 495 -8.73 -3.08 12.42
C GLU A 495 -10.11 -3.35 13.02
N ARG A 496 -10.35 -2.94 14.27
CA ARG A 496 -11.68 -3.05 14.89
C ARG A 496 -12.74 -2.27 14.12
N ILE A 497 -12.43 -1.03 13.74
CA ILE A 497 -13.35 -0.21 12.95
C ILE A 497 -13.70 -0.95 11.67
N THR A 498 -12.72 -1.44 10.90
CA THR A 498 -12.92 -2.11 9.60
C THR A 498 -13.43 -3.56 9.68
N SER A 499 -13.48 -4.19 10.86
CA SER A 499 -14.08 -5.51 11.07
C SER A 499 -15.52 -5.47 11.58
N GLY A 500 -16.10 -4.29 11.78
CA GLY A 500 -17.43 -4.12 12.37
C GLY A 500 -17.44 -4.05 13.90
N GLU A 501 -16.26 -4.04 14.54
CA GLU A 501 -16.08 -4.01 16.00
C GLU A 501 -15.76 -2.61 16.56
N GLY A 502 -15.86 -1.55 15.74
CA GLY A 502 -15.62 -0.17 16.18
C GLY A 502 -16.49 0.26 17.37
N GLN A 503 -15.99 1.15 18.21
CA GLN A 503 -16.63 1.56 19.46
C GLN A 503 -16.78 3.09 19.53
N PRO A 504 -17.80 3.61 20.24
CA PRO A 504 -17.83 5.02 20.62
C PRO A 504 -16.53 5.38 21.35
N GLY A 505 -15.91 6.52 21.01
CA GLY A 505 -14.61 6.93 21.56
C GLY A 505 -13.38 6.54 20.72
N ASP A 506 -13.53 5.68 19.70
CA ASP A 506 -12.40 5.27 18.86
C ASP A 506 -11.84 6.44 18.03
N ILE A 507 -12.69 7.35 17.54
CA ILE A 507 -12.26 8.54 16.76
C ILE A 507 -11.43 9.47 17.64
N GLU A 508 -11.92 9.83 18.82
CA GLU A 508 -11.26 10.75 19.76
C GLU A 508 -9.90 10.18 20.20
N ARG A 509 -9.84 8.84 20.36
CA ARG A 509 -8.59 8.15 20.67
C ARG A 509 -7.61 8.18 19.50
N LEU A 510 -8.07 8.00 18.27
CA LEU A 510 -7.24 8.14 17.07
C LEU A 510 -6.69 9.57 16.94
N GLU A 511 -7.52 10.59 17.14
CA GLU A 511 -7.12 12.02 17.10
C GLU A 511 -5.98 12.29 18.09
N LYS A 512 -6.09 11.81 19.32
CA LYS A 512 -5.02 11.93 20.33
C LYS A 512 -3.74 11.19 19.95
N LEU A 513 -3.87 9.99 19.38
CA LEU A 513 -2.72 9.20 18.94
C LEU A 513 -2.02 9.86 17.75
N ILE A 514 -2.75 10.46 16.81
CA ILE A 514 -2.20 11.20 15.68
C ILE A 514 -1.25 12.29 16.15
N GLU A 515 -1.68 13.13 17.09
CA GLU A 515 -0.86 14.20 17.68
C GLU A 515 0.37 13.62 18.40
N THR A 516 0.14 12.64 19.28
CA THR A 516 1.20 12.02 20.09
C THR A 516 2.30 11.39 19.23
N VAL A 517 1.91 10.65 18.19
CA VAL A 517 2.84 10.00 17.26
C VAL A 517 3.54 11.03 16.37
N GLY A 518 2.78 12.00 15.86
CA GLY A 518 3.27 13.07 15.00
C GLY A 518 4.35 13.92 15.67
N GLU A 519 4.13 14.32 16.93
CA GLU A 519 5.07 15.17 17.66
C GLU A 519 6.17 14.38 18.36
N GLY A 520 5.85 13.20 18.90
CA GLY A 520 6.76 12.38 19.71
C GLY A 520 7.78 11.56 18.90
N SER A 521 7.65 11.52 17.57
CA SER A 521 8.53 10.71 16.72
C SER A 521 9.83 11.41 16.33
N LEU A 522 10.93 10.65 16.36
CA LEU A 522 12.28 11.13 16.10
C LEU A 522 12.53 11.50 14.63
N CYS A 523 12.01 10.69 13.70
CA CYS A 523 12.31 10.80 12.27
C CYS A 523 11.06 11.15 11.45
N GLY A 524 11.27 11.57 10.19
CA GLY A 524 10.19 11.97 9.29
C GLY A 524 9.08 10.92 9.16
N LEU A 525 9.47 9.65 8.93
CA LEU A 525 8.52 8.54 8.80
C LEU A 525 7.59 8.41 10.02
N GLY A 526 8.13 8.43 11.25
CA GLY A 526 7.30 8.33 12.44
C GLY A 526 6.36 9.53 12.61
N ARG A 527 6.80 10.73 12.20
CA ARG A 527 5.99 11.95 12.26
C ARG A 527 4.86 11.95 11.24
N SER A 528 5.09 11.39 10.05
CA SER A 528 4.12 11.35 8.95
C SER A 528 3.25 10.08 8.93
N ALA A 529 3.66 9.00 9.60
CA ALA A 529 2.89 7.74 9.66
C ALA A 529 1.40 7.90 10.03
N PRO A 530 0.99 8.87 10.88
CA PRO A 530 -0.42 9.11 11.17
C PRO A 530 -1.23 9.79 10.05
N ASN A 531 -0.58 10.41 9.05
CA ASN A 531 -1.23 11.28 8.06
C ASN A 531 -2.35 10.61 7.24
N PRO A 532 -2.25 9.34 6.81
CA PRO A 532 -3.35 8.68 6.11
C PRO A 532 -4.63 8.64 6.95
N VAL A 533 -4.50 8.37 8.27
CA VAL A 533 -5.62 8.37 9.21
C VAL A 533 -6.08 9.81 9.50
N ALA A 534 -5.15 10.74 9.70
CA ALA A 534 -5.49 12.13 10.01
C ALA A 534 -6.29 12.80 8.88
N THR A 535 -5.85 12.63 7.64
CA THR A 535 -6.52 13.22 6.46
C THR A 535 -7.86 12.55 6.16
N THR A 536 -7.95 11.23 6.29
CA THR A 536 -9.22 10.54 6.07
C THR A 536 -10.24 10.80 7.19
N LEU A 537 -9.81 10.95 8.45
CA LEU A 537 -10.68 11.45 9.52
C LEU A 537 -11.15 12.89 9.24
N ARG A 538 -10.27 13.75 8.72
CA ARG A 538 -10.61 15.14 8.39
C ARG A 538 -11.63 15.25 7.26
N TYR A 539 -11.44 14.51 6.18
CA TYR A 539 -12.22 14.68 4.94
C TYR A 539 -13.35 13.66 4.76
N PHE A 540 -13.25 12.50 5.41
CA PHE A 540 -14.18 11.37 5.25
C PHE A 540 -14.67 10.86 6.61
N ARG A 541 -14.81 11.74 7.61
CA ARG A 541 -15.27 11.41 8.97
C ARG A 541 -16.56 10.59 8.97
N GLU A 542 -17.48 10.94 8.06
CA GLU A 542 -18.74 10.23 7.87
C GLU A 542 -18.56 8.72 7.60
N GLU A 543 -17.50 8.31 6.90
CA GLU A 543 -17.23 6.89 6.68
C GLU A 543 -16.81 6.20 7.98
N TYR A 544 -16.02 6.86 8.83
CA TYR A 544 -15.67 6.34 10.15
C TYR A 544 -16.91 6.17 11.03
N GLU A 545 -17.79 7.17 11.04
CA GLU A 545 -19.04 7.14 11.79
C GLU A 545 -19.97 6.02 11.30
N GLU A 546 -20.06 5.78 9.99
CA GLU A 546 -20.79 4.65 9.41
C GLU A 546 -20.20 3.29 9.84
N HIS A 547 -18.87 3.17 9.88
CA HIS A 547 -18.21 1.93 10.31
C HIS A 547 -18.44 1.68 11.80
N ILE A 548 -18.41 2.73 12.63
CA ILE A 548 -18.55 2.63 14.08
C ILE A 548 -20.00 2.44 14.50
N HIS A 549 -20.92 3.28 14.03
CA HIS A 549 -22.31 3.34 14.48
C HIS A 549 -23.24 2.46 13.65
N ASP A 550 -23.19 2.60 12.32
CA ASP A 550 -24.08 1.87 11.41
C ASP A 550 -23.60 0.43 11.14
N LYS A 551 -22.35 0.12 11.52
CA LYS A 551 -21.66 -1.13 11.21
C LYS A 551 -21.71 -1.42 9.70
N TYR A 552 -21.52 -0.39 8.90
CA TYR A 552 -21.73 -0.43 7.46
C TYR A 552 -20.55 0.23 6.72
N CYS A 553 -20.17 -0.38 5.61
CA CYS A 553 -19.17 0.15 4.70
C CYS A 553 -19.83 0.44 3.36
N ARG A 554 -19.99 1.72 3.01
CA ARG A 554 -20.62 2.15 1.74
C ARG A 554 -19.94 1.60 0.48
N ALA A 555 -18.63 1.43 0.53
CA ALA A 555 -17.81 0.89 -0.55
C ALA A 555 -17.90 -0.66 -0.64
N ASN A 556 -18.50 -1.31 0.35
CA ASN A 556 -18.63 -2.77 0.42
C ASN A 556 -17.28 -3.53 0.36
N VAL A 557 -16.19 -2.94 0.86
CA VAL A 557 -14.85 -3.59 0.92
C VAL A 557 -14.52 -4.19 2.29
N CYS A 558 -14.93 -3.55 3.40
CA CYS A 558 -14.72 -4.05 4.77
C CYS A 558 -15.59 -5.28 5.12
N SER A 559 -15.01 -6.33 5.69
CA SER A 559 -15.72 -7.54 6.13
C SER A 559 -16.43 -7.34 7.47
N GLY A 560 -17.39 -8.22 7.82
CA GLY A 560 -18.11 -8.12 9.11
C GLY A 560 -19.17 -7.03 9.18
N MET A 561 -19.40 -6.31 8.07
CA MET A 561 -20.24 -5.11 8.00
C MET A 561 -21.47 -5.28 7.12
N GLY A 562 -22.49 -4.48 7.44
CA GLY A 562 -23.73 -4.36 6.71
C GLY A 562 -24.71 -5.50 6.95
N VAL A 563 -25.88 -5.36 6.33
CA VAL A 563 -26.94 -6.36 6.29
C VAL A 563 -27.05 -6.87 4.86
N PHE A 564 -26.75 -8.15 4.66
CA PHE A 564 -26.79 -8.77 3.33
C PHE A 564 -28.22 -9.16 2.99
N THR A 565 -28.69 -8.76 1.81
CA THR A 565 -30.04 -9.02 1.33
C THR A 565 -29.99 -9.47 -0.12
N ILE A 566 -30.97 -10.23 -0.59
CA ILE A 566 -31.08 -10.64 -1.99
C ILE A 566 -32.22 -9.86 -2.63
N ASP A 567 -31.90 -9.08 -3.65
CA ASP A 567 -32.89 -8.41 -4.50
C ASP A 567 -33.60 -9.44 -5.38
N GLN A 568 -34.86 -9.69 -5.06
CA GLN A 568 -35.67 -10.71 -5.71
C GLN A 568 -35.97 -10.38 -7.18
N LYS A 569 -35.92 -9.10 -7.58
CA LYS A 569 -36.17 -8.71 -8.97
C LYS A 569 -34.94 -8.95 -9.86
N ALA A 570 -33.75 -8.83 -9.29
CA ALA A 570 -32.49 -9.03 -10.00
C ALA A 570 -32.00 -10.48 -9.94
N CYS A 571 -32.45 -11.26 -8.96
CA CYS A 571 -31.99 -12.64 -8.76
C CYS A 571 -32.46 -13.57 -9.88
N ILE A 572 -31.51 -14.25 -10.52
CA ILE A 572 -31.77 -15.26 -11.58
C ILE A 572 -31.88 -16.69 -11.04
N LEU A 573 -31.97 -16.86 -9.71
CA LEU A 573 -32.11 -18.15 -9.03
C LEU A 573 -31.03 -19.21 -9.37
N CYS A 574 -29.80 -18.78 -9.63
CA CYS A 574 -28.70 -19.68 -10.02
C CYS A 574 -28.10 -20.54 -8.89
N GLY A 575 -28.47 -20.33 -7.63
CA GLY A 575 -28.00 -21.11 -6.48
C GLY A 575 -26.56 -20.84 -6.00
N LEU A 576 -25.70 -20.20 -6.79
CA LEU A 576 -24.28 -19.97 -6.46
C LEU A 576 -24.05 -19.33 -5.09
N CYS A 577 -24.88 -18.35 -4.71
CA CYS A 577 -24.77 -17.68 -3.42
C CYS A 577 -25.03 -18.62 -2.23
N ARG A 578 -25.91 -19.62 -2.40
CA ARG A 578 -26.17 -20.67 -1.40
C ARG A 578 -24.98 -21.58 -1.29
N ASP A 579 -24.49 -22.07 -2.43
CA ASP A 579 -23.40 -23.04 -2.46
C ASP A 579 -22.08 -22.44 -1.94
N ALA A 580 -21.88 -21.12 -2.09
CA ALA A 580 -20.74 -20.40 -1.52
C ALA A 580 -20.88 -20.11 0.00
N CYS A 581 -22.05 -20.30 0.60
CA CYS A 581 -22.29 -19.94 2.00
C CYS A 581 -21.90 -21.07 2.96
N ALA A 582 -20.69 -20.98 3.54
CA ALA A 582 -20.20 -21.96 4.51
C ALA A 582 -20.97 -22.03 5.85
N PHE A 583 -21.95 -21.14 6.06
CA PHE A 583 -22.71 -21.01 7.31
C PHE A 583 -24.21 -21.29 7.14
N ASP A 584 -24.62 -21.78 5.96
CA ASP A 584 -26.04 -22.07 5.62
C ASP A 584 -27.00 -20.88 5.87
N ALA A 585 -26.46 -19.66 5.76
CA ALA A 585 -27.22 -18.43 5.96
C ALA A 585 -28.09 -18.09 4.74
N VAL A 586 -27.67 -18.49 3.53
CA VAL A 586 -28.48 -18.30 2.32
C VAL A 586 -29.48 -19.45 2.23
N ARG A 587 -30.75 -19.15 2.49
CA ARG A 587 -31.83 -20.12 2.54
C ARG A 587 -32.75 -20.00 1.34
N GLU A 588 -33.31 -21.13 0.96
CA GLU A 588 -34.22 -21.25 -0.16
C GLU A 588 -35.68 -21.25 0.31
N ARG A 589 -36.55 -20.54 -0.41
CA ARG A 589 -38.01 -20.68 -0.37
C ARG A 589 -38.47 -21.12 -1.76
N ARG A 590 -39.75 -21.51 -1.88
CA ARG A 590 -40.38 -22.05 -3.11
C ARG A 590 -40.01 -21.34 -4.42
N SER A 591 -39.70 -20.04 -4.40
CA SER A 591 -39.33 -19.28 -5.60
C SER A 591 -38.33 -18.15 -5.35
N SER A 592 -37.51 -18.23 -4.29
CA SER A 592 -36.60 -17.14 -3.89
C SER A 592 -35.48 -17.61 -2.97
N TYR A 593 -34.31 -16.99 -3.05
CA TYR A 593 -33.26 -17.09 -2.03
C TYR A 593 -33.33 -15.88 -1.08
N PHE A 594 -33.10 -16.09 0.21
CA PHE A 594 -32.95 -15.02 1.21
C PHE A 594 -31.76 -15.29 2.12
N ILE A 595 -31.26 -14.25 2.78
CA ILE A 595 -30.15 -14.37 3.73
C ILE A 595 -30.71 -14.25 5.15
N ASP A 596 -30.58 -15.33 5.90
CA ASP A 596 -30.88 -15.40 7.32
C ASP A 596 -29.80 -14.65 8.10
N GLN A 597 -30.19 -13.57 8.76
CA GLN A 597 -29.25 -12.68 9.47
C GLN A 597 -28.73 -13.29 10.77
N GLU A 598 -29.39 -14.31 11.33
CA GLU A 598 -28.91 -15.00 12.53
C GLU A 598 -27.71 -15.90 12.23
N TYR A 599 -27.71 -16.51 11.04
CA TYR A 599 -26.63 -17.40 10.58
C TYR A 599 -25.55 -16.65 9.79
N CYS A 600 -25.87 -15.49 9.23
CA CYS A 600 -24.94 -14.72 8.40
C CYS A 600 -23.78 -14.13 9.23
N THR A 601 -22.58 -14.63 8.98
CA THR A 601 -21.33 -14.08 9.56
C THR A 601 -20.76 -12.89 8.79
N LYS A 602 -21.47 -12.40 7.76
CA LYS A 602 -21.08 -11.23 6.95
C LYS A 602 -19.70 -11.39 6.26
N CYS A 603 -19.39 -12.62 5.85
CA CYS A 603 -18.12 -12.98 5.21
C CYS A 603 -18.02 -12.60 3.72
N LYS A 604 -19.07 -12.05 3.10
CA LYS A 604 -19.17 -11.63 1.68
C LYS A 604 -19.09 -12.70 0.60
N ALA A 605 -18.87 -13.97 0.90
CA ALA A 605 -18.81 -15.03 -0.11
C ALA A 605 -20.02 -15.03 -1.07
N CYS A 606 -21.23 -14.86 -0.55
CA CYS A 606 -22.45 -14.77 -1.36
C CYS A 606 -22.51 -13.52 -2.26
N PHE A 607 -21.92 -12.41 -1.81
CA PHE A 607 -21.90 -11.14 -2.54
C PHE A 607 -20.93 -11.20 -3.72
N GLU A 608 -19.73 -11.73 -3.51
CA GLU A 608 -18.67 -11.81 -4.53
C GLU A 608 -19.01 -12.81 -5.65
N ILE A 609 -19.65 -13.92 -5.32
CA ILE A 609 -19.98 -14.96 -6.31
C ILE A 609 -21.20 -14.61 -7.18
N CYS A 610 -21.98 -13.59 -6.83
CA CYS A 610 -23.24 -13.31 -7.50
C CYS A 610 -23.03 -12.68 -8.89
N PRO A 611 -23.31 -13.40 -10.00
CA PRO A 611 -22.94 -12.94 -11.34
C PRO A 611 -23.75 -11.73 -11.82
N VAL A 612 -24.95 -11.54 -11.25
CA VAL A 612 -25.87 -10.46 -11.58
C VAL A 612 -25.90 -9.37 -10.51
N GLY A 613 -25.09 -9.49 -9.44
CA GLY A 613 -25.06 -8.54 -8.34
C GLY A 613 -26.40 -8.37 -7.61
N ALA A 614 -27.22 -9.42 -7.55
CA ALA A 614 -28.51 -9.41 -6.84
C ALA A 614 -28.35 -9.39 -5.32
N VAL A 615 -27.21 -9.85 -4.79
CA VAL A 615 -26.88 -9.71 -3.36
C VAL A 615 -26.49 -8.25 -3.10
N LYS A 616 -27.22 -7.59 -2.20
CA LYS A 616 -27.01 -6.18 -1.80
C LYS A 616 -26.66 -6.09 -0.33
N VAL A 617 -25.72 -5.21 0.00
CA VAL A 617 -25.37 -4.86 1.38
C VAL A 617 -26.09 -3.55 1.72
N LYS A 618 -26.82 -3.51 2.82
CA LYS A 618 -27.56 -2.33 3.27
C LYS A 618 -27.08 -1.90 4.66
N LYS A 619 -27.27 -0.62 4.98
CA LYS A 619 -27.21 -0.12 6.35
C LYS A 619 -28.23 -0.88 7.19
N LYS A 620 -27.87 -1.24 8.42
CA LYS A 620 -28.86 -1.72 9.37
C LYS A 620 -29.80 -0.56 9.63
N ALA A 621 -31.09 -0.72 9.35
CA ALA A 621 -32.06 0.32 9.66
C ALA A 621 -32.01 0.57 11.17
N GLN A 622 -31.45 1.71 11.58
CA GLN A 622 -31.64 2.20 12.93
C GLN A 622 -33.09 2.66 13.00
N ILE A 623 -33.97 1.83 13.54
CA ILE A 623 -35.24 2.35 14.05
C ILE A 623 -34.82 3.21 15.23
N ALA A 624 -34.82 4.53 15.05
CA ALA A 624 -34.75 5.44 16.17
C ALA A 624 -35.97 5.12 17.04
N VAL A 625 -35.74 4.47 18.19
CA VAL A 625 -36.77 4.30 19.22
C VAL A 625 -36.94 5.65 19.95
N GLU A 626 -37.03 6.74 19.19
CA GLU A 626 -37.37 8.04 19.73
C GLU A 626 -38.89 8.18 19.70
N LYS A 627 -39.47 8.01 20.89
CA LYS A 627 -40.87 8.28 21.24
C LYS A 627 -41.91 7.30 20.68
N ILE A 628 -41.76 6.01 20.99
CA ILE A 628 -42.97 5.27 21.37
C ILE A 628 -43.38 5.80 22.74
N LYS A 629 -44.20 6.86 22.78
CA LYS A 629 -44.94 7.21 24.00
C LYS A 629 -45.95 6.09 24.22
N ILE A 630 -45.58 5.12 25.06
CA ILE A 630 -46.55 4.18 25.60
C ILE A 630 -47.48 5.01 26.50
N PRO A 631 -48.76 5.19 26.17
CA PRO A 631 -49.66 5.94 27.04
C PRO A 631 -49.82 5.17 28.35
N TYR A 632 -49.32 5.73 29.44
CA TYR A 632 -49.42 5.15 30.79
C TYR A 632 -50.88 4.87 31.19
N GLU A 633 -51.81 5.62 30.60
CA GLU A 633 -53.26 5.53 30.77
C GLU A 633 -53.87 4.27 30.11
N ALA A 634 -53.19 3.65 29.14
CA ALA A 634 -53.63 2.41 28.49
C ALA A 634 -53.02 1.14 29.10
N MET A 635 -52.16 1.28 30.13
CA MET A 635 -51.64 0.12 30.86
C MET A 635 -52.72 -0.44 31.78
N VAL A 636 -53.46 -1.45 31.31
CA VAL A 636 -54.28 -2.29 32.18
C VAL A 636 -53.34 -3.14 33.03
N SER A 637 -53.33 -2.90 34.34
CA SER A 637 -52.60 -3.78 35.26
C SER A 637 -53.21 -5.18 35.24
N VAL A 638 -52.51 -6.11 34.60
CA VAL A 638 -52.80 -7.53 34.78
C VAL A 638 -52.29 -7.89 36.17
N LYS A 639 -53.22 -8.16 37.11
CA LYS A 639 -52.88 -8.75 38.41
C LYS A 639 -52.01 -9.99 38.18
N ARG A 640 -50.72 -9.91 38.55
CA ARG A 640 -49.79 -11.05 38.56
C ARG A 640 -50.44 -12.26 39.24
N LYS A 641 -50.74 -13.30 38.47
CA LYS A 641 -51.01 -14.64 39.01
C LYS A 641 -49.66 -15.26 39.39
N ALA A 642 -49.54 -15.60 40.67
CA ALA A 642 -48.57 -16.50 41.31
C ALA A 642 -47.05 -16.25 41.05
N LYS A 643 -46.23 -16.34 42.11
CA LYS A 643 -44.78 -16.47 41.96
C LYS A 643 -44.50 -17.78 41.20
N LEU A 644 -44.00 -17.70 39.97
CA LEU A 644 -43.55 -18.86 39.20
C LEU A 644 -42.38 -19.53 39.92
N THR A 645 -42.49 -20.83 40.10
CA THR A 645 -41.54 -21.68 40.83
C THR A 645 -40.84 -22.66 39.90
N LEU A 646 -39.75 -23.27 40.36
CA LEU A 646 -39.07 -24.34 39.63
C LEU A 646 -39.97 -25.56 39.40
N TRP A 647 -40.97 -25.77 40.26
CA TRP A 647 -42.01 -26.80 40.07
C TRP A 647 -42.87 -26.57 38.83
N ASP A 648 -43.14 -25.30 38.50
CA ASP A 648 -43.91 -24.95 37.30
C ASP A 648 -43.10 -25.22 36.03
N VAL A 649 -41.79 -24.89 36.06
CA VAL A 649 -40.86 -25.21 34.96
C VAL A 649 -40.75 -26.71 34.78
N LEU A 650 -40.64 -27.46 35.89
CA LEU A 650 -40.69 -28.91 35.83
C LEU A 650 -42.00 -29.33 35.12
N LYS A 651 -43.19 -29.12 35.68
CA LYS A 651 -44.45 -29.62 35.08
C LYS A 651 -44.66 -29.35 33.57
N SER A 652 -44.03 -28.33 32.98
CA SER A 652 -44.11 -28.02 31.56
C SER A 652 -43.33 -28.92 30.59
N LYS A 653 -42.48 -29.84 31.09
CA LYS A 653 -41.75 -30.80 30.25
C LYS A 653 -41.85 -32.24 30.78
N PRO A 654 -41.78 -33.27 29.91
CA PRO A 654 -41.68 -34.66 30.36
C PRO A 654 -40.33 -34.89 31.06
N HIS A 655 -40.33 -35.31 32.33
CA HIS A 655 -39.09 -35.62 33.07
C HIS A 655 -38.89 -37.11 33.18
N VAL A 656 -37.79 -37.58 32.62
CA VAL A 656 -37.18 -38.83 33.04
C VAL A 656 -35.92 -38.43 33.82
N VAL A 657 -35.90 -38.72 35.11
CA VAL A 657 -34.66 -38.57 35.90
C VAL A 657 -33.72 -39.66 35.42
N ILE A 658 -32.62 -39.27 34.78
CA ILE A 658 -31.62 -40.22 34.30
C ILE A 658 -30.49 -40.25 35.34
N THR A 659 -30.41 -41.37 36.03
CA THR A 659 -29.40 -41.64 37.06
C THR A 659 -28.49 -42.78 36.65
N ILE A 660 -27.27 -42.78 37.16
CA ILE A 660 -26.32 -43.88 37.09
C ILE A 660 -25.69 -44.09 38.48
N TYR A 661 -25.44 -45.33 38.87
CA TYR A 661 -24.79 -45.64 40.14
C TYR A 661 -23.30 -45.27 40.10
N HIS A 662 -22.72 -44.90 41.24
CA HIS A 662 -21.37 -44.35 41.33
C HIS A 662 -20.26 -45.31 40.92
N ASP A 663 -20.55 -46.60 40.96
CA ASP A 663 -19.66 -47.74 40.69
C ASP A 663 -19.72 -48.16 39.23
N SER A 664 -20.73 -47.70 38.48
CA SER A 664 -20.84 -47.89 37.04
C SER A 664 -19.66 -47.23 36.32
N THR A 665 -19.29 -47.77 35.17
CA THR A 665 -18.10 -47.29 34.45
C THR A 665 -18.38 -45.98 33.71
N VAL A 666 -17.34 -45.21 33.40
CA VAL A 666 -17.46 -44.03 32.52
C VAL A 666 -18.05 -44.42 31.16
N ALA A 667 -17.74 -45.60 30.63
CA ALA A 667 -18.34 -46.12 29.41
C ALA A 667 -19.85 -46.37 29.52
N ASP A 668 -20.35 -46.81 30.68
CA ASP A 668 -21.79 -46.94 30.93
C ASP A 668 -22.46 -45.57 31.01
N ALA A 669 -21.79 -44.57 31.59
CA ALA A 669 -22.27 -43.19 31.62
C ALA A 669 -22.36 -42.59 30.21
N ILE A 670 -21.34 -42.79 29.37
CA ILE A 670 -21.32 -42.32 27.96
C ILE A 670 -22.43 -42.99 27.15
N ARG A 671 -22.60 -44.31 27.28
CA ARG A 671 -23.70 -45.04 26.63
C ARG A 671 -25.05 -44.48 27.08
N THR A 672 -25.23 -44.22 28.37
CA THR A 672 -26.46 -43.63 28.92
C THR A 672 -26.74 -42.23 28.35
N LEU A 673 -25.71 -41.37 28.21
CA LEU A 673 -25.84 -40.04 27.59
C LEU A 673 -26.32 -40.16 26.13
N HIS A 674 -25.70 -41.05 25.35
CA HIS A 674 -26.01 -41.28 23.94
C HIS A 674 -27.42 -41.88 23.76
N ASP A 675 -27.71 -42.99 24.43
CA ASP A 675 -28.95 -43.75 24.24
C ASP A 675 -30.19 -42.98 24.71
N ARG A 676 -30.02 -42.10 25.69
CA ARG A 676 -31.09 -41.22 26.18
C ARG A 676 -31.11 -39.85 25.51
N ASN A 677 -30.18 -39.56 24.60
CA ASN A 677 -30.02 -38.27 23.92
C ASN A 677 -29.99 -37.08 24.90
N VAL A 678 -29.17 -37.18 25.95
CA VAL A 678 -29.01 -36.14 26.98
C VAL A 678 -27.54 -35.77 27.19
N SER A 679 -27.29 -34.51 27.54
CA SER A 679 -25.94 -33.96 27.74
C SER A 679 -25.37 -34.14 29.15
N SER A 680 -26.16 -34.70 30.08
CA SER A 680 -25.75 -34.95 31.47
C SER A 680 -26.60 -36.01 32.17
N VAL A 681 -26.00 -36.75 33.11
CA VAL A 681 -26.66 -37.73 34.00
C VAL A 681 -26.34 -37.48 35.47
N PHE A 682 -27.27 -37.81 36.37
CA PHE A 682 -27.01 -37.77 37.80
C PHE A 682 -26.29 -39.03 38.28
N VAL A 683 -25.29 -38.85 39.13
CA VAL A 683 -24.58 -39.95 39.78
C VAL A 683 -25.13 -40.13 41.18
N VAL A 684 -25.56 -41.34 41.50
CA VAL A 684 -26.17 -41.70 42.78
C VAL A 684 -25.35 -42.75 43.53
N ASP A 685 -25.48 -42.78 44.86
CA ASP A 685 -24.93 -43.85 45.71
C ASP A 685 -25.82 -45.11 45.70
N ASP A 686 -25.41 -46.14 46.44
CA ASP A 686 -26.13 -47.41 46.58
C ASP A 686 -27.55 -47.24 47.15
N ASN A 687 -27.83 -46.11 47.84
CA ASN A 687 -29.13 -45.75 48.39
C ASN A 687 -29.93 -44.80 47.47
N ALA A 688 -29.52 -44.65 46.20
CA ALA A 688 -30.10 -43.75 45.22
C ALA A 688 -30.05 -42.25 45.59
N LYS A 689 -29.17 -41.84 46.52
CA LYS A 689 -28.98 -40.44 46.86
C LYS A 689 -28.06 -39.77 45.85
N LEU A 690 -28.41 -38.53 45.47
CA LEU A 690 -27.62 -37.72 44.54
C LEU A 690 -26.25 -37.34 45.14
N ILE A 691 -25.17 -37.82 44.54
CA ILE A 691 -23.79 -37.53 44.96
C ILE A 691 -22.97 -36.78 43.90
N GLY A 692 -23.40 -36.74 42.65
CA GLY A 692 -22.67 -36.06 41.57
C GLY A 692 -23.45 -35.87 40.28
N ILE A 693 -22.83 -35.18 39.33
CA ILE A 693 -23.32 -35.07 37.94
C ILE A 693 -22.17 -35.37 36.99
N PHE A 694 -22.47 -36.12 35.93
CA PHE A 694 -21.54 -36.41 34.84
C PHE A 694 -22.06 -35.81 33.54
N THR A 695 -21.20 -35.13 32.79
CA THR A 695 -21.55 -34.36 31.58
C THR A 695 -20.58 -34.67 30.43
N GLU A 696 -20.93 -34.28 29.20
CA GLU A 696 -20.05 -34.39 28.03
C GLU A 696 -18.66 -33.76 28.26
N ARG A 697 -18.58 -32.67 29.04
CA ARG A 697 -17.29 -32.03 29.38
C ARG A 697 -16.42 -32.94 30.26
N ASP A 698 -17.03 -33.76 31.11
CA ASP A 698 -16.31 -34.69 31.97
C ASP A 698 -15.74 -35.85 31.15
N VAL A 699 -16.35 -36.21 30.02
CA VAL A 699 -15.77 -37.15 29.03
C VAL A 699 -14.46 -36.60 28.46
N VAL A 700 -14.46 -35.34 28.01
CA VAL A 700 -13.24 -34.66 27.52
C VAL A 700 -12.18 -34.58 28.62
N HIS A 701 -12.60 -34.37 29.87
CA HIS A 701 -11.69 -34.37 31.02
C HIS A 701 -11.06 -35.75 31.26
N CYS A 702 -11.84 -36.83 31.14
CA CYS A 702 -11.34 -38.20 31.29
C CYS A 702 -10.27 -38.53 30.25
N TYR A 703 -10.50 -38.17 28.98
CA TYR A 703 -9.52 -38.34 27.91
C TYR A 703 -8.22 -37.58 28.20
N ASN A 704 -8.32 -36.30 28.58
CA ASN A 704 -7.15 -35.47 28.87
C ASN A 704 -6.35 -35.94 30.11
N LYS A 705 -6.99 -36.62 31.06
CA LYS A 705 -6.34 -37.16 32.26
C LYS A 705 -5.86 -38.61 32.10
N GLY A 706 -6.10 -39.23 30.94
CA GLY A 706 -5.67 -40.60 30.67
C GLY A 706 -6.46 -41.67 31.45
N PHE A 707 -7.69 -41.37 31.89
CA PHE A 707 -8.52 -42.36 32.57
C PHE A 707 -9.08 -43.39 31.58
N SER A 708 -8.99 -44.68 31.91
CA SER A 708 -9.65 -45.74 31.14
C SER A 708 -11.16 -45.60 31.29
N CYS A 709 -11.86 -45.38 30.18
CA CYS A 709 -13.32 -45.29 30.20
C CYS A 709 -14.00 -46.63 30.56
N GLN A 710 -13.31 -47.76 30.37
CA GLN A 710 -13.85 -49.09 30.68
C GLN A 710 -13.74 -49.44 32.16
N ASP A 711 -12.70 -48.96 32.85
CA ASP A 711 -12.39 -49.42 34.22
C ASP A 711 -12.63 -48.35 35.29
N THR A 712 -12.78 -47.07 34.89
CA THR A 712 -12.94 -45.98 35.84
C THR A 712 -14.39 -45.87 36.28
N PRO A 713 -14.69 -45.94 37.61
CA PRO A 713 -16.03 -45.66 38.12
C PRO A 713 -16.42 -44.19 37.88
N VAL A 714 -17.65 -43.97 37.44
CA VAL A 714 -18.17 -42.63 37.13
C VAL A 714 -18.14 -41.72 38.36
N GLY A 715 -18.31 -42.27 39.58
CA GLY A 715 -18.23 -41.52 40.84
C GLY A 715 -16.86 -40.90 41.14
N HIS A 716 -15.78 -41.39 40.51
CA HIS A 716 -14.44 -40.79 40.64
C HIS A 716 -14.26 -39.54 39.78
N VAL A 717 -14.93 -39.47 38.63
CA VAL A 717 -14.75 -38.39 37.65
C VAL A 717 -15.93 -37.40 37.61
N ALA A 718 -17.06 -37.78 38.18
CA ALA A 718 -18.24 -36.94 38.28
C ALA A 718 -17.99 -35.74 39.20
N ARG A 719 -18.62 -34.61 38.85
CA ARG A 719 -18.55 -33.40 39.65
C ARG A 719 -19.43 -33.54 40.89
N LYS A 720 -18.82 -33.42 42.08
CA LYS A 720 -19.49 -33.55 43.39
C LYS A 720 -20.02 -32.22 43.95
N ASP A 721 -19.52 -31.09 43.47
CA ASP A 721 -19.98 -29.75 43.87
C ASP A 721 -21.31 -29.40 43.18
N LEU A 722 -22.39 -29.96 43.72
CA LEU A 722 -23.77 -29.78 43.28
C LEU A 722 -24.49 -28.78 44.18
N ILE A 723 -25.11 -27.78 43.55
CA ILE A 723 -26.09 -26.93 44.23
C ILE A 723 -27.45 -27.56 43.99
N LYS A 724 -28.11 -27.97 45.07
CA LYS A 724 -29.47 -28.54 45.06
C LYS A 724 -30.49 -27.40 45.12
N PHE A 725 -31.58 -27.53 44.37
CA PHE A 725 -32.64 -26.52 44.30
C PHE A 725 -33.97 -27.10 44.77
N GLU A 726 -34.71 -26.36 45.59
CA GLU A 726 -36.04 -26.78 46.04
C GLU A 726 -37.11 -26.45 44.98
N PRO A 727 -38.15 -27.30 44.82
CA PRO A 727 -39.21 -27.09 43.84
C PRO A 727 -40.01 -25.81 44.09
N SER A 728 -40.14 -25.38 45.34
CA SER A 728 -40.83 -24.15 45.75
C SER A 728 -40.05 -22.86 45.42
N MET A 729 -38.78 -22.98 45.01
CA MET A 729 -37.93 -21.83 44.74
C MET A 729 -38.42 -21.04 43.53
N GLY A 730 -38.47 -19.72 43.67
CA GLY A 730 -38.83 -18.81 42.57
C GLY A 730 -37.78 -18.82 41.46
N ILE A 731 -38.23 -18.78 40.21
CA ILE A 731 -37.36 -18.83 39.01
C ILE A 731 -36.25 -17.76 39.06
N SER A 732 -36.58 -16.52 39.43
CA SER A 732 -35.60 -15.42 39.49
C SER A 732 -34.47 -15.68 40.49
N SER A 733 -34.78 -16.27 41.65
CA SER A 733 -33.79 -16.66 42.65
C SER A 733 -32.90 -17.79 42.14
N ALA A 734 -33.50 -18.77 41.45
CA ALA A 734 -32.77 -19.88 40.86
C ALA A 734 -31.77 -19.40 39.79
N ILE A 735 -32.17 -18.47 38.91
CA ILE A 735 -31.29 -17.84 37.91
C ILE A 735 -30.11 -17.14 38.58
N LEU A 736 -30.36 -16.35 39.62
CA LEU A 736 -29.32 -15.60 40.33
C LEU A 736 -28.29 -16.55 40.96
N ILE A 737 -28.76 -17.61 41.64
CA ILE A 737 -27.90 -18.62 42.28
C ILE A 737 -27.10 -19.38 41.22
N ALA A 738 -27.75 -19.84 40.15
CA ALA A 738 -27.11 -20.59 39.07
C ALA A 738 -26.05 -19.76 38.33
N SER A 739 -26.37 -18.50 38.01
CA SER A 739 -25.47 -17.58 37.32
C SER A 739 -24.25 -17.21 38.18
N ARG A 740 -24.45 -16.88 39.46
CA ARG A 740 -23.33 -16.56 40.38
C ARG A 740 -22.37 -17.74 40.54
N ASN A 741 -22.89 -18.96 40.59
CA ASN A 741 -22.11 -20.17 40.79
C ASN A 741 -21.70 -20.87 39.48
N LYS A 742 -21.95 -20.25 38.32
CA LYS A 742 -21.65 -20.78 36.97
C LYS A 742 -22.19 -22.21 36.74
N LYS A 743 -23.37 -22.52 37.29
CA LYS A 743 -24.04 -23.83 37.14
C LYS A 743 -25.09 -23.75 36.04
N ARG A 744 -25.04 -24.69 35.09
CA ARG A 744 -25.98 -24.77 33.94
C ARG A 744 -27.08 -25.83 34.12
N HIS A 745 -26.83 -26.81 34.98
CA HIS A 745 -27.74 -27.89 35.33
C HIS A 745 -28.12 -27.72 36.80
N MET A 746 -29.42 -27.67 37.09
CA MET A 746 -29.98 -27.45 38.41
C MET A 746 -30.76 -28.71 38.83
N PRO A 747 -30.17 -29.58 39.66
CA PRO A 747 -30.89 -30.69 40.29
C PRO A 747 -31.99 -30.14 41.19
N ILE A 748 -33.24 -30.51 40.90
CA ILE A 748 -34.38 -30.19 41.75
C ILE A 748 -34.61 -31.35 42.70
N VAL A 749 -34.57 -31.08 44.00
CA VAL A 749 -34.71 -32.08 45.05
C VAL A 749 -35.76 -31.66 46.06
N ASP A 750 -36.42 -32.64 46.65
CA ASP A 750 -37.27 -32.47 47.83
C ASP A 750 -36.73 -33.41 48.93
N GLY A 751 -36.06 -32.81 49.93
CA GLY A 751 -35.19 -33.53 50.84
C GLY A 751 -34.06 -34.28 50.12
N ASP A 752 -34.02 -35.60 50.27
CA ASP A 752 -33.05 -36.49 49.61
C ASP A 752 -33.55 -37.05 48.25
N ARG A 753 -34.80 -36.76 47.87
CA ARG A 753 -35.41 -37.29 46.64
C ARG A 753 -35.13 -36.38 45.45
N ILE A 754 -34.64 -36.96 44.35
CA ILE A 754 -34.45 -36.26 43.08
C ILE A 754 -35.80 -36.15 42.37
N LEU A 755 -36.26 -34.92 42.12
CA LEU A 755 -37.51 -34.65 41.41
C LEU A 755 -37.30 -34.41 39.91
N GLY A 756 -36.13 -33.89 39.52
CA GLY A 756 -35.85 -33.59 38.12
C GLY A 756 -34.60 -32.72 37.94
N MET A 757 -34.37 -32.33 36.70
CA MET A 757 -33.30 -31.40 36.34
C MET A 757 -33.89 -30.24 35.55
N VAL A 758 -33.61 -29.02 35.98
CA VAL A 758 -33.89 -27.80 35.23
C VAL A 758 -32.57 -27.26 34.70
N THR A 759 -32.51 -26.94 33.41
CA THR A 759 -31.35 -26.32 32.78
C THR A 759 -31.59 -24.83 32.60
N PHE A 760 -30.52 -24.06 32.38
CA PHE A 760 -30.67 -22.64 32.05
C PHE A 760 -31.53 -22.42 30.79
N ARG A 761 -31.44 -23.34 29.81
CA ARG A 761 -32.30 -23.33 28.61
C ARG A 761 -33.77 -23.54 28.96
N ASP A 762 -34.09 -24.42 29.91
CA ASP A 762 -35.47 -24.64 30.36
C ASP A 762 -36.06 -23.37 30.99
N LEU A 763 -35.27 -22.68 31.83
CA LEU A 763 -35.69 -21.41 32.42
C LEU A 763 -35.97 -20.35 31.36
N VAL A 764 -35.08 -20.21 30.36
CA VAL A 764 -35.27 -19.28 29.25
C VAL A 764 -36.49 -19.66 28.41
N SER A 765 -36.63 -20.94 28.05
CA SER A 765 -37.74 -21.44 27.22
C SER A 765 -39.09 -21.29 27.93
N TYR A 766 -39.13 -21.39 29.26
CA TYR A 766 -40.33 -21.18 30.07
C TYR A 766 -40.66 -19.70 30.29
N LEU A 767 -39.68 -18.79 30.21
CA LEU A 767 -39.88 -17.34 30.29
C LEU A 767 -40.23 -16.69 28.94
N LEU A 768 -39.86 -17.33 27.83
CA LEU A 768 -40.13 -16.84 26.46
C LEU A 768 -41.61 -16.82 26.01
N PRO A 769 -42.59 -17.58 26.57
CA PRO A 769 -43.97 -17.55 26.09
C PRO A 769 -44.75 -16.24 26.36
N GLU A 770 -44.18 -15.24 27.04
CA GLU A 770 -44.79 -13.91 27.19
C GLU A 770 -44.16 -12.82 26.30
N ILE A 771 -43.69 -13.19 25.10
CA ILE A 771 -43.48 -12.23 24.01
C ILE A 771 -44.44 -12.60 22.88
N SER A 772 -45.73 -12.39 23.13
CA SER A 772 -46.74 -12.35 22.08
C SER A 772 -46.75 -10.94 21.50
N TYR A 773 -46.46 -10.83 20.21
CA TYR A 773 -46.68 -9.62 19.44
C TYR A 773 -48.16 -9.21 19.53
N ILE A 774 -48.41 -7.99 19.99
CA ILE A 774 -49.53 -7.15 19.52
C ILE A 774 -48.90 -5.91 18.89
#